data_AF-A0A535XN06-F1
#
_entry.id   AF-A0A535XN06-F1
#
_cell.length_a   1.000
_cell.length_b   1.000
_cell.length_c   1.000
_cell.angle_alpha   90.00
_cell.angle_beta   90.00
_cell.angle_gamma   90.00
#
_symmetry.space_group_name_H-M   'P 1'
#
loop_
_entity.id
_entity.type
_entity.pdbx_description
1 polymer ?
#
loop_
_entity_poly.entity_id
_entity_poly.type
_entity_poly.pdbx_seq_one_letter_code
_entity_poly.pdbx_strand_id
1 'polypeptide(L)'
;MAVEEAEGHDAVLLRGPEQALAGALTRNVILEVDLVEPREGVSHVRDVVDRQPAAPLRVDVGERAVGEARAGGGAKRWHGSGLLGEENDRALVSLCGEAPIHLQRDPPTLRGAAKRVAPAGTRGRPRGTGVAGRGVQRERPSRGAPRALPRFTPARHAGHRRTGERRPRRARRVYRGSAQHAPYRADRAQRGPDPPHHAREINTRTARPSARADHARAVSPAAEVVTELSTGALVWAGFDGEQVPGPLLDAIRAGKIGGLLLFAFRGNIRSKDQVRAMLHEAQDAAARGGLPPVPIAVDQEGGSVVRVGYRAVFPSAMAIGATGDPRNAERAARAVAEGLLADGITVNHAPVCDVNVEPRNPVIGTRSFGDDAERVAQFAAAWVRGSEGAGVASTPKHFPGHGDTSLDSHFTRPDVTADRATLESRELLPFRSAFAAGATTVMSAHIRYTALDTEAPATISRPILTDLLRRELRFDGLSMTDSLDMSGIADISIEDVVVTGLEAGVDAMMVTSGIERQLAAAEWIADRVRPERTAEALRRAIWFRERFGRTAPDTDFDDEPRRQVAREIAEASITHVGPALPRIDGALRVLYFEPTQASPVEELSTPSSIFEAALRHHLGDRVTFSTNGRVPRGPGPLVVCSTNAWFQPEQAGRVKELLANAGVLCAVRSPYDAALVPNVPALLSYGDVPVSLEALAAVLAGKRQAEGRLPVQLP
;
A
#
# COMPACT_ATOMS: atom_id res chain seq x y z
N MET A 1 21.51 33.67 59.00
CA MET A 1 22.68 33.08 58.31
C MET A 1 22.25 32.97 56.86
N ALA A 2 22.64 33.85 55.93
CA ALA A 2 23.98 34.43 55.66
C ALA A 2 24.97 33.33 55.23
N VAL A 3 25.77 33.45 54.18
CA VAL A 3 26.36 34.65 53.50
C VAL A 3 26.37 34.40 51.97
N GLU A 4 25.62 35.18 51.16
CA GLU A 4 26.02 36.30 50.25
C GLU A 4 26.42 35.90 48.80
N GLU A 5 26.14 36.83 47.88
CA GLU A 5 26.58 36.90 46.48
C GLU A 5 27.83 37.79 46.37
N ALA A 6 28.61 37.73 45.27
CA ALA A 6 29.25 38.90 44.67
C ALA A 6 29.85 38.62 43.28
N GLU A 7 29.84 39.63 42.42
CA GLU A 7 30.32 39.64 41.03
C GLU A 7 31.82 39.98 40.91
N GLY A 8 32.37 39.88 39.69
CA GLY A 8 33.71 40.40 39.36
C GLY A 8 33.95 40.45 37.84
N HIS A 9 34.01 41.66 37.27
CA HIS A 9 34.23 41.91 35.83
C HIS A 9 35.69 42.24 35.49
N ASP A 10 36.11 41.90 34.25
CA ASP A 10 37.01 42.63 33.31
C ASP A 10 37.85 41.68 32.42
N ALA A 11 38.30 42.02 31.21
CA ALA A 11 37.85 42.99 30.19
C ALA A 11 38.64 42.76 28.86
N VAL A 12 37.99 42.98 27.69
CA VAL A 12 38.55 43.58 26.43
C VAL A 12 39.84 42.93 25.80
N LEU A 13 39.91 42.51 24.52
CA LEU A 13 39.93 43.33 23.28
C LEU A 13 39.80 42.46 21.98
N LEU A 14 39.70 43.12 20.83
CA LEU A 14 39.43 42.62 19.47
C LEU A 14 40.63 42.00 18.71
N ARG A 15 40.37 41.04 17.81
CA ARG A 15 40.75 41.10 16.36
C ARG A 15 40.09 39.99 15.51
N GLY A 16 40.12 40.17 14.18
CA GLY A 16 39.40 39.35 13.18
C GLY A 16 40.21 38.19 12.55
N PRO A 17 39.64 37.50 11.53
CA PRO A 17 40.11 36.20 11.06
C PRO A 17 41.08 36.24 9.87
N GLU A 18 41.96 35.23 9.79
CA GLU A 18 42.69 34.83 8.58
C GLU A 18 42.57 33.30 8.35
N GLN A 19 42.79 32.86 7.11
CA GLN A 19 42.67 31.45 6.68
C GLN A 19 44.05 30.79 6.54
N ALA A 20 44.21 29.52 6.95
CA ALA A 20 45.23 28.64 6.38
C ALA A 20 44.97 27.13 6.63
N LEU A 21 44.72 26.40 5.53
CA LEU A 21 45.22 25.05 5.18
C LEU A 21 44.95 23.81 6.08
N ALA A 22 44.93 22.65 5.41
CA ALA A 22 44.55 21.35 5.97
C ALA A 22 45.76 20.51 6.45
N GLY A 23 45.51 19.57 7.38
CA GLY A 23 46.48 18.60 7.87
C GLY A 23 45.84 17.23 8.15
N ALA A 24 46.48 16.17 7.66
CA ALA A 24 46.04 14.77 7.60
C ALA A 24 45.27 14.19 8.82
N LEU A 25 44.22 13.40 8.53
CA LEU A 25 43.69 12.37 9.42
C LEU A 25 44.29 11.00 9.06
N THR A 26 44.99 10.36 10.00
CA THR A 26 45.56 9.02 9.84
C THR A 26 44.52 7.93 10.05
N ARG A 27 44.40 7.01 9.09
CA ARG A 27 43.72 5.71 9.26
C ARG A 27 44.75 4.60 9.27
N ASN A 28 44.84 3.87 10.40
CA ASN A 28 45.62 2.64 10.47
C ASN A 28 44.81 1.48 9.88
N VAL A 29 45.40 0.77 8.93
CA VAL A 29 44.95 -0.55 8.45
C VAL A 29 46.16 -1.47 8.53
N ILE A 30 46.01 -2.64 9.14
CA ILE A 30 47.05 -3.67 9.20
C ILE A 30 46.73 -4.73 8.14
N LEU A 31 47.75 -5.14 7.39
CA LEU A 31 47.66 -6.20 6.39
C LEU A 31 47.84 -7.58 7.04
N GLU A 32 47.11 -8.57 6.52
CA GLU A 32 47.69 -9.90 6.29
C GLU A 32 47.84 -10.11 4.77
N VAL A 33 48.71 -11.05 4.40
CA VAL A 33 49.32 -11.14 3.07
C VAL A 33 49.21 -12.57 2.57
N ASP A 34 48.89 -12.74 1.28
CA ASP A 34 49.55 -13.80 0.51
C ASP A 34 49.69 -13.42 -0.98
N LEU A 35 50.61 -14.10 -1.67
CA LEU A 35 51.26 -13.63 -2.89
C LEU A 35 50.73 -14.30 -4.18
N VAL A 36 50.90 -13.61 -5.33
CA VAL A 36 51.64 -14.07 -6.53
C VAL A 36 51.53 -13.04 -7.67
N GLU A 37 52.66 -12.53 -8.15
CA GLU A 37 52.77 -11.86 -9.48
C GLU A 37 53.16 -12.88 -10.55
N PRO A 38 52.82 -12.67 -11.83
CA PRO A 38 53.72 -11.92 -12.75
C PRO A 38 52.96 -11.03 -13.76
N ARG A 39 53.54 -10.09 -14.52
CA ARG A 39 54.79 -9.28 -14.53
C ARG A 39 54.63 -8.29 -15.70
N GLU A 40 55.39 -7.17 -15.71
CA GLU A 40 55.78 -6.37 -16.90
C GLU A 40 54.67 -5.79 -17.83
N GLY A 41 54.59 -4.50 -18.15
CA GLY A 41 55.34 -3.32 -17.67
C GLY A 41 55.41 -2.19 -18.71
N VAL A 42 55.60 -0.93 -18.26
CA VAL A 42 56.11 0.24 -19.06
C VAL A 42 55.17 0.78 -20.17
N SER A 43 54.90 2.08 -20.36
CA SER A 43 55.03 3.32 -19.56
C SER A 43 54.20 4.47 -20.18
N HIS A 44 54.38 5.71 -19.70
CA HIS A 44 53.87 7.03 -20.17
C HIS A 44 53.67 7.21 -21.70
N VAL A 45 52.87 8.17 -22.23
CA VAL A 45 52.88 9.65 -22.00
C VAL A 45 51.48 10.29 -22.22
N ARG A 46 51.37 11.56 -21.82
CA ARG A 46 50.29 12.57 -22.05
C ARG A 46 50.00 12.75 -23.58
N ASP A 47 48.95 13.45 -24.07
CA ASP A 47 48.51 14.81 -23.72
C ASP A 47 47.10 15.21 -24.24
N VAL A 48 46.68 16.44 -23.87
CA VAL A 48 45.37 17.11 -24.04
C VAL A 48 44.96 17.46 -25.49
N VAL A 49 43.66 17.31 -25.84
CA VAL A 49 42.87 18.26 -26.67
C VAL A 49 41.35 18.17 -26.33
N ASP A 50 40.71 19.31 -26.05
CA ASP A 50 39.24 19.48 -26.00
C ASP A 50 38.62 19.59 -27.40
N ARG A 51 37.48 18.90 -27.68
CA ARG A 51 36.36 19.39 -28.54
C ARG A 51 35.02 18.71 -28.22
N GLN A 52 34.01 19.54 -27.92
CA GLN A 52 32.57 19.24 -28.06
C GLN A 52 32.03 19.80 -29.40
N PRO A 53 30.76 19.57 -29.77
CA PRO A 53 29.94 18.35 -29.65
C PRO A 53 29.31 17.93 -31.02
N ALA A 54 28.54 16.84 -31.08
CA ALA A 54 27.73 16.52 -32.27
C ALA A 54 26.42 15.77 -31.92
N ALA A 55 25.30 16.25 -32.46
CA ALA A 55 23.96 15.63 -32.49
C ALA A 55 23.08 16.41 -33.50
N PRO A 56 21.90 15.93 -33.94
CA PRO A 56 21.33 14.58 -33.79
C PRO A 56 21.14 13.90 -35.17
N LEU A 57 20.44 12.75 -35.22
CA LEU A 57 19.84 12.24 -36.46
C LEU A 57 18.31 12.16 -36.33
N ARG A 58 17.59 12.54 -37.39
CA ARG A 58 16.18 12.22 -37.65
C ARG A 58 16.13 11.36 -38.92
N VAL A 59 15.04 10.60 -39.08
CA VAL A 59 14.69 9.94 -40.35
C VAL A 59 13.20 10.23 -40.61
N ASP A 60 12.91 10.80 -41.78
CA ASP A 60 11.55 11.05 -42.27
C ASP A 60 11.04 9.85 -43.11
N VAL A 61 9.72 9.72 -43.24
CA VAL A 61 9.05 8.69 -44.04
C VAL A 61 8.42 9.31 -45.29
N GLY A 62 8.62 8.68 -46.46
CA GLY A 62 8.05 9.09 -47.74
C GLY A 62 7.06 8.06 -48.31
N GLU A 63 5.99 8.53 -48.94
CA GLU A 63 4.88 7.71 -49.45
C GLU A 63 5.09 7.08 -50.85
N ARG A 64 4.13 6.20 -51.22
CA ARG A 64 3.62 5.83 -52.58
C ARG A 64 4.26 4.65 -53.31
N ALA A 65 3.54 3.92 -54.18
CA ALA A 65 2.09 3.65 -54.32
C ALA A 65 1.85 2.60 -55.45
N VAL A 66 0.61 2.07 -55.54
CA VAL A 66 0.01 1.32 -56.68
C VAL A 66 0.51 -0.13 -56.90
N GLY A 67 -0.45 -1.04 -57.11
CA GLY A 67 -0.22 -2.43 -57.55
C GLY A 67 -1.43 -3.32 -57.26
N GLU A 68 -2.12 -3.81 -58.30
CA GLU A 68 -3.36 -4.61 -58.17
C GLU A 68 -3.13 -6.14 -58.22
N ALA A 69 -4.24 -6.86 -57.98
CA ALA A 69 -4.63 -8.14 -58.62
C ALA A 69 -4.38 -9.49 -57.90
N ARG A 70 -5.41 -9.89 -57.13
CA ARG A 70 -6.21 -11.13 -57.32
C ARG A 70 -5.52 -12.52 -57.40
N ALA A 71 -5.87 -13.30 -56.37
CA ALA A 71 -6.53 -14.62 -56.46
C ALA A 71 -5.72 -15.91 -56.79
N GLY A 72 -6.26 -17.03 -56.30
CA GLY A 72 -5.71 -18.38 -56.42
C GLY A 72 -4.87 -18.80 -55.20
N GLY A 73 -4.98 -19.99 -54.62
CA GLY A 73 -5.91 -21.10 -54.88
C GLY A 73 -5.19 -22.45 -54.97
N GLY A 74 -5.56 -23.42 -54.12
CA GLY A 74 -4.85 -24.72 -53.99
C GLY A 74 -3.71 -24.62 -52.95
N ALA A 75 -3.60 -25.40 -51.87
CA ALA A 75 -4.08 -26.72 -51.45
C ALA A 75 -3.15 -27.92 -51.74
N LYS A 76 -2.80 -28.61 -50.64
CA LYS A 76 -2.35 -30.02 -50.49
C LYS A 76 -0.87 -30.42 -50.72
N ARG A 77 -0.23 -30.63 -49.55
CA ARG A 77 0.35 -31.92 -49.07
C ARG A 77 1.75 -32.38 -49.53
N TRP A 78 2.23 -33.35 -48.73
CA TRP A 78 3.42 -34.20 -48.81
C TRP A 78 4.70 -33.51 -48.29
N HIS A 79 5.34 -33.95 -47.21
CA HIS A 79 5.85 -35.29 -46.77
C HIS A 79 7.22 -35.65 -47.35
N GLY A 80 8.12 -36.09 -46.47
CA GLY A 80 9.49 -36.55 -46.77
C GLY A 80 10.50 -35.45 -46.44
N SER A 81 11.34 -35.48 -45.38
CA SER A 81 12.11 -36.52 -44.68
C SER A 81 13.52 -36.73 -45.25
N GLY A 82 14.54 -36.44 -44.44
CA GLY A 82 15.95 -36.46 -44.80
C GLY A 82 16.53 -35.04 -44.91
N LEU A 83 17.82 -34.81 -44.62
CA LEU A 83 18.82 -35.72 -44.06
C LEU A 83 19.91 -34.91 -43.32
N LEU A 84 20.80 -35.61 -42.62
CA LEU A 84 21.87 -35.06 -41.78
C LEU A 84 22.83 -34.15 -42.56
N GLY A 85 23.30 -33.08 -41.90
CA GLY A 85 24.39 -32.23 -42.35
C GLY A 85 24.84 -31.33 -41.20
N GLU A 86 26.09 -31.49 -40.75
CA GLU A 86 26.71 -30.64 -39.73
C GLU A 86 27.26 -29.37 -40.40
N GLU A 87 27.22 -28.22 -39.71
CA GLU A 87 28.45 -27.54 -39.30
C GLU A 87 28.17 -26.34 -38.36
N ASN A 88 29.26 -25.82 -37.80
CA ASN A 88 29.34 -24.75 -36.81
C ASN A 88 28.55 -23.48 -37.17
N ASP A 89 28.01 -22.80 -36.15
CA ASP A 89 28.37 -21.38 -35.96
C ASP A 89 28.41 -20.98 -34.47
N ARG A 90 29.05 -19.84 -34.20
CA ARG A 90 29.41 -19.35 -32.86
C ARG A 90 28.24 -18.61 -32.20
N ALA A 91 27.99 -18.94 -30.93
CA ALA A 91 27.03 -18.21 -30.12
C ALA A 91 27.47 -16.76 -29.85
N LEU A 92 26.74 -15.79 -30.41
CA LEU A 92 26.67 -14.44 -29.86
C LEU A 92 25.62 -14.44 -28.74
N VAL A 93 26.10 -14.43 -27.49
CA VAL A 93 25.24 -14.48 -26.30
C VAL A 93 24.54 -13.13 -26.11
N SER A 94 23.21 -13.14 -26.11
CA SER A 94 22.41 -12.06 -25.51
C SER A 94 22.19 -12.34 -24.03
N LEU A 95 22.34 -11.33 -23.18
CA LEU A 95 22.23 -11.45 -21.73
C LEU A 95 20.76 -11.44 -21.28
N CYS A 96 20.16 -12.62 -21.20
CA CYS A 96 18.94 -12.89 -20.43
C CYS A 96 19.17 -14.15 -19.59
N GLY A 97 19.16 -14.01 -18.26
CA GLY A 97 19.52 -15.09 -17.34
C GLY A 97 18.32 -15.95 -16.95
N GLU A 98 18.04 -17.01 -17.72
CA GLU A 98 17.12 -18.06 -17.29
C GLU A 98 17.84 -19.13 -16.46
N ALA A 99 17.26 -19.51 -15.32
CA ALA A 99 17.75 -20.62 -14.51
C ALA A 99 17.14 -21.96 -15.01
N PRO A 100 17.94 -23.03 -15.21
CA PRO A 100 17.46 -24.25 -15.84
C PRO A 100 16.56 -25.10 -14.93
N ILE A 101 15.34 -25.39 -15.39
CA ILE A 101 14.43 -26.33 -14.74
C ILE A 101 14.84 -27.77 -15.09
N HIS A 102 15.32 -28.54 -14.11
CA HIS A 102 15.64 -29.95 -14.29
C HIS A 102 14.38 -30.83 -14.33
N LEU A 103 13.85 -31.09 -15.53
CA LEU A 103 12.84 -32.11 -15.77
C LEU A 103 13.48 -33.47 -16.11
N GLN A 104 13.65 -34.31 -15.08
CA GLN A 104 14.10 -35.69 -15.27
C GLN A 104 12.97 -36.57 -15.83
N ARG A 105 13.20 -37.17 -17.01
CA ARG A 105 12.31 -38.14 -17.65
C ARG A 105 12.86 -39.56 -17.47
N ASP A 106 12.09 -40.44 -16.84
CA ASP A 106 12.40 -41.87 -16.82
C ASP A 106 11.87 -42.60 -18.07
N PRO A 107 12.59 -43.62 -18.60
CA PRO A 107 12.24 -44.33 -19.83
C PRO A 107 11.30 -45.54 -19.60
N PRO A 108 10.56 -46.00 -20.62
CA PRO A 108 9.66 -47.16 -20.51
C PRO A 108 10.33 -48.49 -20.93
N THR A 109 9.97 -49.61 -20.30
CA THR A 109 9.20 -50.74 -20.93
C THR A 109 9.17 -52.09 -20.15
N LEU A 110 7.96 -52.67 -20.11
CA LEU A 110 7.60 -54.09 -20.36
C LEU A 110 8.02 -55.29 -19.45
N ARG A 111 6.96 -56.05 -19.10
CA ARG A 111 6.82 -57.53 -18.99
C ARG A 111 7.33 -58.29 -17.76
N GLY A 112 6.35 -58.85 -17.03
CA GLY A 112 6.48 -60.09 -16.26
C GLY A 112 5.08 -60.68 -16.01
N ALA A 113 4.77 -61.87 -16.56
CA ALA A 113 3.43 -62.45 -16.50
C ALA A 113 3.42 -63.85 -15.86
N ALA A 114 2.51 -64.08 -14.91
CA ALA A 114 2.29 -65.38 -14.28
C ALA A 114 0.81 -65.78 -14.35
N LYS A 115 0.55 -67.03 -14.78
CA LYS A 115 -0.80 -67.63 -14.83
C LYS A 115 -1.14 -68.28 -13.48
N ARG A 116 -2.43 -68.39 -13.12
CA ARG A 116 -3.15 -69.69 -13.10
C ARG A 116 -4.58 -69.64 -12.50
N VAL A 117 -5.46 -70.43 -13.14
CA VAL A 117 -6.51 -71.30 -12.55
C VAL A 117 -7.77 -70.66 -11.91
N ALA A 118 -8.91 -71.02 -12.50
CA ALA A 118 -10.26 -71.09 -11.93
C ALA A 118 -10.61 -72.61 -11.71
N PRO A 119 -11.79 -73.08 -11.22
CA PRO A 119 -13.09 -72.39 -11.14
C PRO A 119 -14.05 -72.78 -9.97
N ALA A 120 -15.30 -72.30 -10.10
CA ALA A 120 -16.57 -72.97 -9.72
C ALA A 120 -17.14 -72.87 -8.28
N GLY A 121 -18.41 -72.46 -8.23
CA GLY A 121 -19.37 -72.57 -7.13
C GLY A 121 -20.76 -72.17 -7.67
N THR A 122 -21.83 -72.93 -7.42
CA THR A 122 -23.14 -72.77 -8.12
C THR A 122 -24.36 -73.04 -7.23
N ARG A 123 -25.56 -72.75 -7.77
CA ARG A 123 -26.95 -72.93 -7.24
C ARG A 123 -27.45 -71.73 -6.40
N GLY A 124 -28.71 -71.29 -6.49
CA GLY A 124 -29.84 -71.78 -7.32
C GLY A 124 -31.07 -70.82 -7.38
N ARG A 125 -32.07 -71.18 -8.20
CA ARG A 125 -33.44 -70.58 -8.33
C ARG A 125 -34.47 -71.55 -7.67
N PRO A 126 -35.84 -71.40 -7.68
CA PRO A 126 -36.72 -70.47 -8.45
C PRO A 126 -38.07 -69.94 -7.84
N ARG A 127 -38.66 -68.93 -8.52
CA ARG A 127 -40.12 -68.68 -8.85
C ARG A 127 -41.25 -68.65 -7.79
N GLY A 128 -42.16 -67.66 -7.92
CA GLY A 128 -43.58 -67.73 -7.47
C GLY A 128 -44.46 -66.51 -7.85
N THR A 129 -45.55 -66.74 -8.58
CA THR A 129 -46.77 -65.94 -8.94
C THR A 129 -47.23 -64.74 -8.04
N GLY A 130 -48.01 -63.73 -8.49
CA GLY A 130 -48.54 -63.35 -9.83
C GLY A 130 -49.91 -62.57 -9.82
N VAL A 131 -50.23 -61.89 -10.95
CA VAL A 131 -51.59 -61.43 -11.43
C VAL A 131 -52.23 -60.10 -10.95
N ALA A 132 -52.78 -59.35 -11.94
CA ALA A 132 -53.77 -58.23 -11.91
C ALA A 132 -53.38 -56.84 -11.30
N GLY A 133 -53.96 -55.71 -11.75
CA GLY A 133 -54.74 -55.48 -12.98
C GLY A 133 -55.70 -54.26 -12.97
N ARG A 134 -55.68 -53.45 -14.06
CA ARG A 134 -56.56 -52.29 -14.40
C ARG A 134 -56.37 -51.00 -13.57
N GLY A 135 -56.76 -49.88 -14.19
CA GLY A 135 -57.01 -48.57 -13.57
C GLY A 135 -58.05 -47.80 -14.42
N VAL A 136 -58.62 -46.69 -13.92
CA VAL A 136 -59.55 -45.82 -14.70
C VAL A 136 -59.64 -44.38 -14.13
N GLN A 137 -59.52 -43.40 -15.04
CA GLN A 137 -60.08 -42.03 -15.13
C GLN A 137 -60.42 -41.11 -13.91
N ARG A 138 -60.04 -39.82 -14.12
CA ARG A 138 -60.85 -38.56 -14.05
C ARG A 138 -60.95 -37.65 -12.79
N GLU A 139 -60.20 -36.55 -12.89
CA GLU A 139 -60.65 -35.12 -12.93
C GLU A 139 -61.49 -34.45 -11.80
N ARG A 140 -60.79 -33.58 -11.01
CA ARG A 140 -61.18 -32.19 -10.59
C ARG A 140 -62.36 -32.03 -9.58
N PRO A 141 -62.60 -30.85 -8.94
CA PRO A 141 -62.00 -29.51 -9.16
C PRO A 141 -61.54 -28.69 -7.91
N SER A 142 -60.92 -27.52 -8.21
CA SER A 142 -61.04 -26.21 -7.53
C SER A 142 -60.15 -25.76 -6.33
N ARG A 143 -59.41 -24.67 -6.60
CA ARG A 143 -59.12 -23.45 -5.80
C ARG A 143 -58.65 -23.55 -4.34
N GLY A 144 -57.39 -23.15 -4.11
CA GLY A 144 -56.88 -22.57 -2.86
C GLY A 144 -55.61 -21.74 -3.14
N ALA A 145 -55.49 -20.54 -2.55
CA ALA A 145 -54.36 -19.61 -2.79
C ALA A 145 -53.25 -19.75 -1.72
N PRO A 146 -51.97 -19.44 -2.04
CA PRO A 146 -50.85 -19.68 -1.13
C PRO A 146 -50.77 -18.69 0.04
N ARG A 147 -50.28 -19.17 1.19
CA ARG A 147 -49.92 -18.32 2.35
C ARG A 147 -48.50 -17.78 2.21
N ALA A 148 -48.30 -16.52 2.61
CA ALA A 148 -47.02 -15.84 2.61
C ALA A 148 -46.28 -15.92 3.96
N LEU A 149 -45.03 -15.46 3.95
CA LEU A 149 -44.05 -15.48 5.05
C LEU A 149 -44.49 -14.74 6.33
N PRO A 150 -44.06 -15.18 7.53
CA PRO A 150 -44.20 -14.42 8.76
C PRO A 150 -43.22 -13.23 8.82
N ARG A 151 -43.66 -12.10 9.36
CA ARG A 151 -42.79 -10.98 9.76
C ARG A 151 -42.65 -10.97 11.29
N PHE A 152 -41.43 -10.74 11.78
CA PHE A 152 -41.20 -10.46 13.20
C PHE A 152 -41.66 -9.05 13.59
N THR A 153 -42.16 -8.92 14.82
CA THR A 153 -42.36 -7.64 15.52
C THR A 153 -41.90 -7.77 16.98
N PRO A 154 -41.25 -6.76 17.57
CA PRO A 154 -40.74 -6.84 18.94
C PRO A 154 -41.83 -6.61 19.98
N ALA A 155 -41.68 -7.26 21.13
CA ALA A 155 -42.65 -7.21 22.23
C ALA A 155 -42.62 -5.88 23.02
N ARG A 156 -43.73 -5.60 23.71
CA ARG A 156 -43.83 -4.57 24.77
C ARG A 156 -44.30 -5.23 26.06
N HIS A 157 -43.68 -4.85 27.19
CA HIS A 157 -44.29 -5.00 28.51
C HIS A 157 -44.58 -3.62 29.11
N ALA A 158 -45.72 -3.52 29.79
CA ALA A 158 -46.01 -2.49 30.78
C ALA A 158 -45.82 -3.11 32.19
N GLY A 159 -45.59 -2.35 33.27
CA GLY A 159 -45.44 -0.90 33.38
C GLY A 159 -46.07 -0.37 34.67
N HIS A 160 -45.47 0.65 35.29
CA HIS A 160 -46.03 1.32 36.48
C HIS A 160 -45.81 2.84 36.43
N ARG A 161 -46.65 3.59 37.16
CA ARG A 161 -46.80 5.05 37.02
C ARG A 161 -46.20 5.82 38.20
N ARG A 162 -45.63 7.01 37.93
CA ARG A 162 -46.16 8.30 38.46
C ARG A 162 -45.58 9.52 37.73
N THR A 163 -46.39 10.58 37.75
CA THR A 163 -46.18 12.03 37.47
C THR A 163 -44.78 12.59 37.75
N GLY A 164 -44.25 13.64 37.11
CA GLY A 164 -44.69 14.60 36.04
C GLY A 164 -43.44 15.41 35.59
N GLU A 165 -43.39 16.32 34.61
CA GLU A 165 -44.36 17.29 34.06
C GLU A 165 -44.19 17.51 32.53
N ARG A 166 -44.70 18.63 31.96
CA ARG A 166 -44.70 18.94 30.51
C ARG A 166 -43.99 20.27 30.18
N ARG A 167 -43.22 20.32 29.08
CA ARG A 167 -43.36 21.35 27.99
C ARG A 167 -42.55 20.97 26.72
N PRO A 168 -42.87 21.54 25.53
CA PRO A 168 -42.55 20.91 24.24
C PRO A 168 -41.37 21.54 23.45
N ARG A 169 -40.94 20.81 22.42
CA ARG A 169 -39.98 21.24 21.38
C ARG A 169 -40.47 22.48 20.61
N ARG A 170 -39.53 23.35 20.21
CA ARG A 170 -39.59 24.17 18.98
C ARG A 170 -38.21 24.22 18.32
N ALA A 171 -38.18 24.32 16.99
CA ALA A 171 -36.95 24.38 16.20
C ALA A 171 -36.23 25.74 16.36
N ARG A 172 -34.91 25.75 16.18
CA ARG A 172 -34.12 26.98 15.98
C ARG A 172 -33.78 27.16 14.51
N ARG A 173 -34.22 28.29 13.95
CA ARG A 173 -33.85 28.82 12.64
C ARG A 173 -32.66 29.75 12.85
N VAL A 174 -31.60 29.64 12.05
CA VAL A 174 -30.45 30.55 12.13
C VAL A 174 -30.76 31.85 11.39
N TYR A 175 -30.41 33.00 11.96
CA TYR A 175 -30.31 34.27 11.25
C TYR A 175 -29.27 35.18 11.91
N ARG A 176 -28.67 36.09 11.12
CA ARG A 176 -27.63 37.03 11.57
C ARG A 176 -28.20 38.14 12.46
N GLY A 177 -27.36 38.67 13.36
CA GLY A 177 -27.55 39.94 14.07
C GLY A 177 -26.21 40.67 14.20
N SER A 178 -26.21 41.99 14.03
CA SER A 178 -25.00 42.84 13.98
C SER A 178 -24.72 43.56 15.31
N ALA A 179 -23.50 44.10 15.44
CA ALA A 179 -22.98 44.73 16.65
C ALA A 179 -23.49 46.17 16.90
N GLN A 180 -23.31 46.67 18.13
CA GLN A 180 -23.27 48.11 18.47
C GLN A 180 -22.40 48.38 19.72
N HIS A 181 -21.97 49.64 19.91
CA HIS A 181 -21.04 50.09 20.95
C HIS A 181 -21.72 50.91 22.08
N ALA A 182 -21.02 51.08 23.20
CA ALA A 182 -21.21 52.16 24.19
C ALA A 182 -19.82 52.50 24.86
N PRO A 183 -19.60 53.65 25.56
CA PRO A 183 -18.80 54.73 24.96
C PRO A 183 -17.80 55.47 25.91
N TYR A 184 -17.36 56.67 25.50
CA TYR A 184 -16.57 57.73 26.21
C TYR A 184 -15.01 57.61 26.12
N ARG A 185 -14.20 58.52 25.52
CA ARG A 185 -13.96 60.00 25.58
C ARG A 185 -13.04 60.44 26.76
N ALA A 186 -12.10 61.41 26.62
CA ALA A 186 -11.90 62.48 25.61
C ALA A 186 -10.42 62.95 25.43
N ASP A 187 -10.16 63.76 24.36
CA ASP A 187 -9.21 64.92 24.23
C ASP A 187 -7.68 64.81 24.57
N ARG A 188 -6.72 65.58 23.99
CA ARG A 188 -6.60 66.36 22.71
C ARG A 188 -5.12 66.83 22.48
N ALA A 189 -4.80 67.28 21.25
CA ALA A 189 -3.77 68.30 20.85
C ALA A 189 -2.26 67.99 20.55
N GLN A 190 -1.93 68.04 19.24
CA GLN A 190 -0.86 68.84 18.53
C GLN A 190 0.69 68.68 18.69
N ARG A 191 1.31 68.19 17.59
CA ARG A 191 2.41 68.76 16.73
C ARG A 191 3.88 69.03 17.22
N GLY A 192 4.82 68.26 16.62
CA GLY A 192 6.13 68.72 16.04
C GLY A 192 7.37 68.73 16.95
N PRO A 193 8.62 68.91 16.41
CA PRO A 193 9.08 68.98 15.01
C PRO A 193 10.33 68.10 14.64
N ASP A 194 10.72 68.05 13.35
CA ASP A 194 12.07 67.65 12.84
C ASP A 194 13.10 68.80 13.01
N PRO A 195 14.46 68.61 13.11
CA PRO A 195 15.38 68.21 12.00
C PRO A 195 16.67 67.46 12.53
N PRO A 196 17.89 67.43 11.89
CA PRO A 196 18.39 67.89 10.58
C PRO A 196 19.26 66.87 9.76
N HIS A 197 19.96 67.35 8.71
CA HIS A 197 20.68 66.60 7.67
C HIS A 197 22.24 66.59 7.76
N HIS A 198 22.86 65.78 6.87
CA HIS A 198 24.24 65.85 6.30
C HIS A 198 25.35 65.01 6.99
N ALA A 199 26.34 64.41 6.29
CA ALA A 199 26.48 64.05 4.85
C ALA A 199 27.74 63.15 4.59
N ARG A 200 27.68 62.27 3.54
CA ARG A 200 28.78 61.65 2.71
C ARG A 200 29.95 60.92 3.45
N GLU A 201 30.70 59.93 2.92
CA GLU A 201 31.09 59.46 1.57
C GLU A 201 31.05 57.90 1.48
N ILE A 202 30.70 57.22 0.36
CA ILE A 202 31.56 56.73 -0.77
C ILE A 202 32.74 55.84 -0.27
N ASN A 203 33.02 54.59 -0.68
CA ASN A 203 32.66 53.70 -1.84
C ASN A 203 32.64 52.19 -1.37
N THR A 204 32.67 51.06 -2.11
CA THR A 204 32.79 50.65 -3.55
C THR A 204 32.27 49.21 -3.78
N ARG A 205 31.68 48.91 -4.97
CA ARG A 205 31.58 47.58 -5.66
C ARG A 205 30.85 46.41 -4.92
N THR A 206 30.25 45.38 -5.57
CA THR A 206 30.23 44.96 -7.01
C THR A 206 28.90 44.31 -7.43
N ALA A 207 28.54 44.44 -8.72
CA ALA A 207 27.73 43.55 -9.58
C ALA A 207 26.41 42.89 -9.08
N ARG A 208 25.29 43.25 -9.74
CA ARG A 208 24.13 42.36 -9.96
C ARG A 208 24.33 41.53 -11.25
N PRO A 209 23.82 40.29 -11.35
CA PRO A 209 23.50 39.66 -12.64
C PRO A 209 22.39 40.42 -13.40
N SER A 210 22.32 40.23 -14.72
CA SER A 210 21.53 41.08 -15.63
C SER A 210 20.14 40.54 -15.96
N ALA A 211 19.23 41.46 -16.28
CA ALA A 211 17.98 41.13 -16.95
C ALA A 211 18.16 41.02 -18.47
N ARG A 212 17.36 40.14 -19.10
CA ARG A 212 16.91 40.22 -20.50
C ARG A 212 15.39 40.06 -20.46
N ALA A 213 14.63 41.13 -20.62
CA ALA A 213 14.28 41.77 -21.89
C ALA A 213 13.00 41.16 -22.53
N ASP A 214 11.87 41.53 -21.93
CA ASP A 214 10.63 41.96 -22.59
C ASP A 214 10.10 41.14 -23.78
N HIS A 215 9.40 40.05 -23.46
CA HIS A 215 8.22 39.60 -24.23
C HIS A 215 6.95 39.66 -23.37
N ALA A 216 6.76 40.78 -22.66
CA ALA A 216 5.52 41.14 -21.97
C ALA A 216 4.41 41.49 -22.97
N ARG A 217 3.97 40.49 -23.75
CA ARG A 217 2.77 40.61 -24.60
C ARG A 217 1.58 40.83 -23.67
N ALA A 218 0.89 41.95 -23.82
CA ALA A 218 -0.23 42.29 -22.93
C ALA A 218 -1.27 41.17 -22.96
N VAL A 219 -1.41 40.47 -21.83
CA VAL A 219 -2.47 39.49 -21.63
C VAL A 219 -3.74 40.28 -21.44
N SER A 220 -4.46 40.51 -22.55
CA SER A 220 -5.91 40.74 -22.48
C SER A 220 -6.51 39.69 -21.57
N PRO A 221 -7.50 40.02 -20.71
CA PRO A 221 -8.18 39.00 -19.91
C PRO A 221 -8.90 38.04 -20.86
N ALA A 222 -8.22 36.94 -21.20
CA ALA A 222 -8.87 35.78 -21.78
C ALA A 222 -9.95 35.38 -20.78
N ALA A 223 -11.18 35.20 -21.26
CA ALA A 223 -12.25 34.68 -20.43
C ALA A 223 -11.73 33.40 -19.76
N GLU A 224 -11.85 33.30 -18.44
CA GLU A 224 -11.36 32.14 -17.68
C GLU A 224 -12.04 30.90 -18.25
N VAL A 225 -11.28 30.10 -19.00
CA VAL A 225 -11.79 28.89 -19.65
C VAL A 225 -11.94 27.85 -18.57
N VAL A 226 -13.10 27.88 -17.90
CA VAL A 226 -13.53 26.87 -16.95
C VAL A 226 -13.57 25.54 -17.69
N THR A 227 -12.56 24.70 -17.43
CA THR A 227 -12.45 23.40 -18.06
C THR A 227 -13.42 22.45 -17.38
N GLU A 228 -14.28 21.77 -18.13
CA GLU A 228 -15.14 20.74 -17.57
C GLU A 228 -14.37 19.42 -17.40
N LEU A 229 -14.71 18.65 -16.36
CA LEU A 229 -14.09 17.35 -16.09
C LEU A 229 -14.58 16.31 -17.12
N SER A 230 -13.67 15.93 -18.01
CA SER A 230 -13.90 14.97 -19.11
C SER A 230 -13.61 13.52 -18.68
N THR A 231 -13.59 12.57 -19.63
CA THR A 231 -13.29 11.14 -19.37
C THR A 231 -11.97 10.90 -18.63
N GLY A 232 -10.98 11.77 -18.78
CA GLY A 232 -9.74 11.70 -18.01
C GLY A 232 -9.90 11.94 -16.50
N ALA A 233 -11.02 12.51 -16.05
CA ALA A 233 -11.39 12.54 -14.63
C ALA A 233 -11.65 11.14 -14.03
N LEU A 234 -11.69 10.09 -14.87
CA LEU A 234 -11.79 8.68 -14.49
C LEU A 234 -10.43 7.98 -14.48
N VAL A 235 -9.33 8.67 -14.81
CA VAL A 235 -7.96 8.12 -14.78
C VAL A 235 -7.19 8.69 -13.58
N TRP A 236 -6.57 7.80 -12.82
CA TRP A 236 -5.67 8.12 -11.70
C TRP A 236 -4.24 7.81 -12.11
N ALA A 237 -3.35 8.78 -11.93
CA ALA A 237 -2.00 8.76 -12.48
C ALA A 237 -0.91 8.64 -11.40
N GLY A 238 0.00 7.70 -11.60
CA GLY A 238 1.32 7.69 -10.97
C GLY A 238 2.37 8.33 -11.88
N PHE A 239 3.51 8.72 -11.33
CA PHE A 239 4.64 9.29 -12.07
C PHE A 239 5.95 8.97 -11.35
N ASP A 240 7.07 9.18 -12.05
CA ASP A 240 8.41 8.94 -11.52
C ASP A 240 9.15 10.27 -11.30
N GLY A 241 9.94 10.35 -10.23
CA GLY A 241 10.69 11.55 -9.84
C GLY A 241 10.06 12.41 -8.74
N GLU A 242 10.79 13.44 -8.32
CA GLU A 242 10.54 14.27 -7.14
C GLU A 242 9.66 15.51 -7.40
N GLN A 243 9.22 15.68 -8.65
CA GLN A 243 8.40 16.78 -9.18
C GLN A 243 7.36 16.19 -10.14
N VAL A 244 6.23 16.87 -10.35
CA VAL A 244 5.21 16.39 -11.30
C VAL A 244 5.68 16.70 -12.73
N PRO A 245 5.75 15.71 -13.65
CA PRO A 245 6.17 15.97 -15.03
C PRO A 245 5.30 17.02 -15.72
N GLY A 246 5.92 17.93 -16.48
CA GLY A 246 5.21 18.99 -17.23
C GLY A 246 3.99 18.51 -18.03
N PRO A 247 4.07 17.42 -18.82
CA PRO A 247 2.93 16.86 -19.53
C PRO A 247 1.78 16.39 -18.62
N LEU A 248 2.08 15.93 -17.39
CA LEU A 248 1.08 15.55 -16.39
C LEU A 248 0.45 16.79 -15.74
N LEU A 249 1.23 17.86 -15.48
CA LEU A 249 0.69 19.17 -15.06
C LEU A 249 -0.25 19.76 -16.13
N ASP A 250 0.09 19.63 -17.40
CA ASP A 250 -0.78 20.04 -18.51
C ASP A 250 -2.05 19.17 -18.60
N ALA A 251 -1.96 17.86 -18.35
CA ALA A 251 -3.12 16.97 -18.29
C ALA A 251 -4.05 17.29 -17.11
N ILE A 252 -3.49 17.62 -15.92
CA ILE A 252 -4.25 18.08 -14.75
C ILE A 252 -4.96 19.39 -15.07
N ARG A 253 -4.25 20.36 -15.67
CA ARG A 253 -4.79 21.65 -16.12
C ARG A 253 -5.92 21.50 -17.14
N ALA A 254 -5.80 20.54 -18.05
CA ALA A 254 -6.79 20.23 -19.08
C ALA A 254 -7.94 19.32 -18.61
N GLY A 255 -8.08 19.04 -17.30
CA GLY A 255 -9.14 18.19 -16.78
C GLY A 255 -9.08 16.73 -17.25
N LYS A 256 -7.91 16.29 -17.74
CA LYS A 256 -7.65 14.94 -18.25
C LYS A 256 -7.12 13.96 -17.18
N ILE A 257 -7.07 14.37 -15.90
CA ILE A 257 -6.63 13.53 -14.77
C ILE A 257 -7.62 13.68 -13.61
N GLY A 258 -8.08 12.55 -13.08
CA GLY A 258 -9.03 12.43 -11.97
C GLY A 258 -8.39 12.55 -10.59
N GLY A 259 -7.20 11.98 -10.42
CA GLY A 259 -6.41 11.99 -9.18
C GLY A 259 -4.96 11.59 -9.42
N LEU A 260 -4.09 11.84 -8.44
CA LEU A 260 -2.69 11.40 -8.43
C LEU A 260 -2.44 10.33 -7.36
N LEU A 261 -1.47 9.44 -7.59
CA LEU A 261 -1.00 8.45 -6.62
C LEU A 261 0.51 8.57 -6.43
N LEU A 262 0.97 8.69 -5.18
CA LEU A 262 2.38 8.87 -4.83
C LEU A 262 3.03 7.55 -4.35
N PHE A 263 4.24 7.30 -4.84
CA PHE A 263 5.07 6.15 -4.46
C PHE A 263 6.45 6.61 -3.97
N ALA A 264 6.92 6.03 -2.86
CA ALA A 264 8.28 6.32 -2.36
C ALA A 264 9.36 5.68 -3.26
N PHE A 265 9.15 4.43 -3.71
CA PHE A 265 10.08 3.74 -4.61
C PHE A 265 10.22 4.40 -6.00
N ARG A 266 9.22 5.17 -6.48
CA ARG A 266 9.32 6.01 -7.70
C ARG A 266 9.98 7.37 -7.46
N GLY A 267 10.36 7.67 -6.21
CA GLY A 267 11.02 8.92 -5.83
C GLY A 267 10.09 10.11 -5.56
N ASN A 268 8.76 9.94 -5.53
CA ASN A 268 7.84 11.07 -5.34
C ASN A 268 7.90 11.67 -3.91
N ILE A 269 8.45 10.93 -2.95
CA ILE A 269 8.48 11.27 -1.53
C ILE A 269 9.92 11.20 -1.01
N ARG A 270 10.50 12.37 -0.71
CA ARG A 270 11.83 12.52 -0.10
C ARG A 270 11.78 13.26 1.24
N SER A 271 11.07 14.38 1.27
CA SER A 271 10.90 15.20 2.45
C SER A 271 9.55 15.89 2.43
N LYS A 272 9.07 16.29 3.62
CA LYS A 272 7.85 17.07 3.80
C LYS A 272 7.78 18.28 2.88
N ASP A 273 8.88 19.03 2.81
CA ASP A 273 8.92 20.30 2.07
C ASP A 273 8.92 20.07 0.55
N GLN A 274 9.59 19.01 0.08
CA GLN A 274 9.55 18.58 -1.33
C GLN A 274 8.15 18.07 -1.73
N VAL A 275 7.53 17.20 -0.91
CA VAL A 275 6.18 16.69 -1.19
C VAL A 275 5.17 17.83 -1.23
N ARG A 276 5.18 18.73 -0.23
CA ARG A 276 4.26 19.87 -0.21
C ARG A 276 4.46 20.78 -1.41
N ALA A 277 5.69 21.12 -1.78
CA ALA A 277 5.95 21.95 -2.96
C ALA A 277 5.45 21.31 -4.27
N MET A 278 5.73 20.01 -4.48
CA MET A 278 5.25 19.22 -5.61
C MET A 278 3.72 19.15 -5.67
N LEU A 279 3.05 19.02 -4.53
CA LEU A 279 1.59 18.99 -4.48
C LEU A 279 0.95 20.38 -4.66
N HIS A 280 1.56 21.46 -4.16
CA HIS A 280 1.13 22.82 -4.50
C HIS A 280 1.20 23.07 -6.02
N GLU A 281 2.26 22.62 -6.70
CA GLU A 281 2.38 22.74 -8.17
C GLU A 281 1.24 22.03 -8.92
N ALA A 282 0.85 20.83 -8.46
CA ALA A 282 -0.29 20.08 -9.00
C ALA A 282 -1.63 20.81 -8.79
N GLN A 283 -1.86 21.41 -7.61
CA GLN A 283 -3.09 22.17 -7.35
C GLN A 283 -3.12 23.50 -8.11
N ASP A 284 -1.99 24.18 -8.26
CA ASP A 284 -1.87 25.37 -9.10
C ASP A 284 -2.14 25.04 -10.57
N ALA A 285 -1.76 23.86 -11.05
CA ALA A 285 -2.10 23.41 -12.40
C ALA A 285 -3.62 23.22 -12.59
N ALA A 286 -4.31 22.61 -11.61
CA ALA A 286 -5.77 22.51 -11.61
C ALA A 286 -6.44 23.89 -11.56
N ALA A 287 -5.98 24.79 -10.66
CA ALA A 287 -6.50 26.14 -10.55
C ALA A 287 -6.33 26.95 -11.85
N ARG A 288 -5.19 26.82 -12.54
CA ARG A 288 -4.95 27.42 -13.88
C ARG A 288 -5.85 26.85 -14.99
N GLY A 289 -6.57 25.75 -14.76
CA GLY A 289 -7.61 25.21 -15.64
C GLY A 289 -9.05 25.61 -15.25
N GLY A 290 -9.22 26.38 -14.18
CA GLY A 290 -10.54 26.66 -13.59
C GLY A 290 -11.15 25.46 -12.84
N LEU A 291 -10.34 24.46 -12.48
CA LEU A 291 -10.78 23.19 -11.89
C LEU A 291 -10.66 23.19 -10.36
N PRO A 292 -11.51 22.43 -9.64
CA PRO A 292 -11.30 22.13 -8.24
C PRO A 292 -9.98 21.34 -8.04
N PRO A 293 -9.36 21.38 -6.84
CA PRO A 293 -8.13 20.66 -6.55
C PRO A 293 -8.21 19.17 -6.92
N VAL A 294 -7.10 18.62 -7.42
CA VAL A 294 -6.97 17.20 -7.77
C VAL A 294 -6.72 16.37 -6.49
N PRO A 295 -7.51 15.31 -6.21
CA PRO A 295 -7.26 14.42 -5.07
C PRO A 295 -5.92 13.70 -5.19
N ILE A 296 -5.24 13.52 -4.06
CA ILE A 296 -3.93 12.89 -3.97
C ILE A 296 -4.04 11.64 -3.08
N ALA A 297 -3.58 10.50 -3.59
CA ALA A 297 -3.59 9.20 -2.92
C ALA A 297 -2.19 8.69 -2.56
N VAL A 298 -2.16 7.76 -1.60
CA VAL A 298 -0.96 7.04 -1.14
C VAL A 298 -1.36 5.71 -0.47
N ASP A 299 -0.48 4.72 -0.50
CA ASP A 299 -0.58 3.52 0.36
C ASP A 299 0.09 3.77 1.73
N GLN A 300 -0.64 4.33 2.69
CA GLN A 300 -0.14 4.54 4.05
C GLN A 300 -0.90 3.61 5.02
N GLU A 301 -0.64 2.31 4.89
CA GLU A 301 -1.29 1.25 5.68
C GLU A 301 -0.66 1.08 7.08
N GLY A 302 0.65 1.29 7.19
CA GLY A 302 1.45 0.95 8.37
C GLY A 302 2.22 -0.36 8.20
N GLY A 303 3.07 -0.71 9.17
CA GLY A 303 3.96 -1.87 9.02
C GLY A 303 4.93 -1.69 7.84
N SER A 304 5.06 -2.71 6.98
CA SER A 304 5.95 -2.66 5.81
C SER A 304 5.41 -1.80 4.64
N VAL A 305 4.16 -1.31 4.69
CA VAL A 305 3.54 -0.49 3.63
C VAL A 305 3.34 0.95 4.13
N VAL A 306 4.39 1.76 3.97
CA VAL A 306 4.51 3.13 4.48
C VAL A 306 5.26 3.99 3.46
N ARG A 307 4.60 4.94 2.79
CA ARG A 307 5.30 5.87 1.88
C ARG A 307 5.75 7.15 2.59
N VAL A 308 4.93 7.70 3.49
CA VAL A 308 5.15 9.01 4.14
C VAL A 308 5.94 8.84 5.45
N GLY A 309 7.17 8.32 5.34
CA GLY A 309 7.99 7.91 6.49
C GLY A 309 8.43 9.04 7.45
N TYR A 310 8.33 10.31 7.05
CA TYR A 310 8.66 11.45 7.92
C TYR A 310 7.54 11.85 8.89
N ARG A 311 6.29 11.45 8.64
CA ARG A 311 5.15 11.63 9.57
C ARG A 311 5.20 10.56 10.69
N ALA A 312 4.18 10.50 11.54
CA ALA A 312 4.02 9.39 12.47
C ALA A 312 3.79 8.05 11.72
N VAL A 313 4.72 7.10 11.88
CA VAL A 313 4.63 5.75 11.32
C VAL A 313 3.97 4.82 12.34
N PHE A 314 2.96 4.07 11.90
CA PHE A 314 2.16 3.18 12.75
C PHE A 314 2.54 1.70 12.58
N PRO A 315 2.29 0.87 13.62
CA PRO A 315 2.35 -0.58 13.51
C PRO A 315 1.46 -1.12 12.37
N SER A 316 1.71 -2.36 11.96
CA SER A 316 0.89 -3.06 10.97
C SER A 316 -0.55 -3.23 11.42
N ALA A 317 -1.48 -3.48 10.48
CA ALA A 317 -2.86 -3.80 10.81
C ALA A 317 -2.95 -5.02 11.76
N MET A 318 -2.08 -6.01 11.61
CA MET A 318 -2.07 -7.18 12.50
C MET A 318 -1.56 -6.85 13.91
N ALA A 319 -0.58 -5.94 14.06
CA ALA A 319 -0.21 -5.41 15.37
C ALA A 319 -1.38 -4.64 16.02
N ILE A 320 -2.08 -3.80 15.24
CA ILE A 320 -3.28 -3.09 15.73
C ILE A 320 -4.35 -4.09 16.16
N GLY A 321 -4.61 -5.13 15.36
CA GLY A 321 -5.52 -6.24 15.66
C GLY A 321 -5.15 -7.01 16.93
N ALA A 322 -3.85 -7.23 17.15
CA ALA A 322 -3.33 -7.91 18.34
C ALA A 322 -3.61 -7.16 19.65
N THR A 323 -3.78 -5.83 19.62
CA THR A 323 -4.24 -5.07 20.81
C THR A 323 -5.65 -5.47 21.28
N GLY A 324 -6.44 -6.12 20.41
CA GLY A 324 -7.79 -6.60 20.73
C GLY A 324 -8.86 -5.51 20.87
N ASP A 325 -8.52 -4.24 20.69
CA ASP A 325 -9.44 -3.10 20.81
C ASP A 325 -9.56 -2.31 19.48
N PRO A 326 -10.71 -2.38 18.77
CA PRO A 326 -10.94 -1.62 17.54
C PRO A 326 -10.76 -0.10 17.70
N ARG A 327 -10.84 0.46 18.91
CA ARG A 327 -10.58 1.89 19.15
C ARG A 327 -9.14 2.27 18.78
N ASN A 328 -8.19 1.35 18.86
CA ASN A 328 -6.81 1.61 18.42
C ASN A 328 -6.71 1.77 16.90
N ALA A 329 -7.52 1.05 16.10
CA ALA A 329 -7.61 1.29 14.66
C ALA A 329 -8.24 2.66 14.35
N GLU A 330 -9.28 3.08 15.08
CA GLU A 330 -9.88 4.42 14.90
C GLU A 330 -8.92 5.55 15.29
N ARG A 331 -8.12 5.35 16.34
CA ARG A 331 -7.04 6.28 16.75
C ARG A 331 -5.92 6.35 15.71
N ALA A 332 -5.40 5.21 15.25
CA ALA A 332 -4.34 5.14 14.25
C ALA A 332 -4.78 5.77 12.93
N ALA A 333 -5.94 5.37 12.40
CA ALA A 333 -6.46 5.86 11.13
C ALA A 333 -6.76 7.35 11.11
N ARG A 334 -7.17 7.92 12.27
CA ARG A 334 -7.29 9.37 12.48
C ARG A 334 -5.93 10.05 12.48
N ALA A 335 -4.97 9.55 13.26
CA ALA A 335 -3.63 10.13 13.36
C ALA A 335 -2.86 10.09 12.03
N VAL A 336 -2.98 8.99 11.27
CA VAL A 336 -2.45 8.88 9.89
C VAL A 336 -3.13 9.89 8.97
N ALA A 337 -4.46 9.95 8.97
CA ALA A 337 -5.21 10.87 8.11
C ALA A 337 -4.90 12.36 8.41
N GLU A 338 -4.74 12.74 9.68
CA GLU A 338 -4.31 14.09 10.06
C GLU A 338 -2.93 14.42 9.47
N GLY A 339 -1.97 13.49 9.53
CA GLY A 339 -0.63 13.69 8.95
C GLY A 339 -0.64 13.80 7.43
N LEU A 340 -1.40 12.94 6.75
CA LEU A 340 -1.59 13.00 5.30
C LEU A 340 -2.23 14.32 4.85
N LEU A 341 -3.30 14.75 5.54
CA LEU A 341 -4.01 15.97 5.19
C LEU A 341 -3.16 17.23 5.41
N ALA A 342 -2.24 17.21 6.39
CA ALA A 342 -1.26 18.28 6.59
C ALA A 342 -0.25 18.42 5.44
N ASP A 343 -0.02 17.36 4.65
CA ASP A 343 0.80 17.40 3.44
C ASP A 343 -0.03 17.62 2.16
N GLY A 344 -1.37 17.71 2.26
CA GLY A 344 -2.28 17.81 1.12
C GLY A 344 -2.63 16.46 0.47
N ILE A 345 -2.33 15.34 1.14
CA ILE A 345 -2.73 14.00 0.71
C ILE A 345 -4.14 13.71 1.26
N THR A 346 -5.09 13.40 0.38
CA THR A 346 -6.53 13.44 0.68
C THR A 346 -7.23 12.09 0.53
N VAL A 347 -6.53 11.07 0.05
CA VAL A 347 -6.97 9.67 -0.02
C VAL A 347 -5.88 8.79 0.57
N ASN A 348 -6.26 7.83 1.40
CA ASN A 348 -5.37 6.75 1.83
C ASN A 348 -5.93 5.43 1.30
N HIS A 349 -5.09 4.63 0.64
CA HIS A 349 -5.45 3.29 0.19
C HIS A 349 -5.41 2.27 1.33
N ALA A 350 -6.18 2.57 2.38
CA ALA A 350 -6.39 1.78 3.59
C ALA A 350 -7.84 1.98 4.10
N PRO A 351 -8.45 1.00 4.78
CA PRO A 351 -7.85 -0.21 5.32
C PRO A 351 -7.81 -1.38 4.33
N VAL A 352 -6.82 -2.26 4.50
CA VAL A 352 -6.93 -3.63 4.03
C VAL A 352 -8.01 -4.34 4.84
N CYS A 353 -9.01 -4.86 4.14
CA CYS A 353 -10.20 -5.54 4.65
C CYS A 353 -10.13 -7.06 4.50
N ASP A 354 -9.05 -7.57 3.90
CA ASP A 354 -8.84 -8.98 3.63
C ASP A 354 -8.65 -9.78 4.93
N VAL A 355 -9.30 -10.95 5.04
CA VAL A 355 -9.24 -11.82 6.21
C VAL A 355 -8.15 -12.88 6.00
N ASN A 356 -7.01 -12.78 6.68
CA ASN A 356 -5.81 -13.57 6.34
C ASN A 356 -5.87 -15.00 6.92
N VAL A 357 -6.68 -15.85 6.28
CA VAL A 357 -6.91 -17.25 6.67
C VAL A 357 -5.91 -18.25 6.09
N GLU A 358 -5.17 -17.90 5.03
CA GLU A 358 -4.06 -18.71 4.50
C GLU A 358 -2.74 -18.25 5.16
N PRO A 359 -2.10 -19.06 6.04
CA PRO A 359 -0.84 -18.71 6.69
C PRO A 359 0.34 -18.52 5.73
N ARG A 360 0.22 -18.99 4.48
CA ARG A 360 1.19 -18.79 3.39
C ARG A 360 0.79 -17.66 2.43
N ASN A 361 -0.14 -16.78 2.78
CA ASN A 361 -0.46 -15.61 1.97
C ASN A 361 0.75 -14.65 1.97
N PRO A 362 1.42 -14.44 0.82
CA PRO A 362 2.69 -13.71 0.76
C PRO A 362 2.49 -12.19 0.64
N VAL A 363 1.27 -11.75 0.30
CA VAL A 363 0.98 -10.37 -0.11
C VAL A 363 0.11 -9.63 0.89
N ILE A 364 -0.75 -10.33 1.64
CA ILE A 364 -1.54 -9.74 2.73
C ILE A 364 -0.78 -9.86 4.06
N GLY A 365 -0.72 -11.07 4.64
CA GLY A 365 0.00 -11.32 5.89
C GLY A 365 -0.37 -10.32 6.99
N THR A 366 0.64 -9.60 7.51
CA THR A 366 0.47 -8.61 8.58
C THR A 366 -0.28 -7.32 8.17
N ARG A 367 -0.58 -7.14 6.88
CA ARG A 367 -1.45 -6.06 6.37
C ARG A 367 -2.93 -6.30 6.70
N SER A 368 -3.33 -7.52 7.03
CA SER A 368 -4.66 -7.81 7.59
C SER A 368 -4.70 -7.56 9.10
N PHE A 369 -5.89 -7.27 9.65
CA PHE A 369 -6.10 -7.23 11.10
C PHE A 369 -6.15 -8.63 11.76
N GLY A 370 -6.28 -9.73 11.01
CA GLY A 370 -6.36 -11.10 11.54
C GLY A 370 -7.03 -12.12 10.62
N ASP A 371 -7.31 -13.32 11.15
CA ASP A 371 -8.01 -14.41 10.44
C ASP A 371 -9.51 -14.52 10.78
N ASP A 372 -9.97 -13.82 11.81
CA ASP A 372 -11.37 -13.77 12.23
C ASP A 372 -12.13 -12.64 11.53
N ALA A 373 -13.15 -13.00 10.74
CA ALA A 373 -13.88 -12.05 9.91
C ALA A 373 -14.71 -11.02 10.70
N GLU A 374 -15.24 -11.38 11.88
CA GLU A 374 -15.98 -10.42 12.72
C GLU A 374 -15.03 -9.35 13.29
N ARG A 375 -13.83 -9.74 13.70
CA ARG A 375 -12.80 -8.83 14.22
C ARG A 375 -12.20 -7.99 13.10
N VAL A 376 -11.82 -8.56 11.96
CA VAL A 376 -11.35 -7.79 10.79
C VAL A 376 -12.41 -6.76 10.38
N ALA A 377 -13.70 -7.12 10.41
CA ALA A 377 -14.79 -6.20 10.13
C ALA A 377 -14.97 -5.06 11.16
N GLN A 378 -14.82 -5.35 12.46
CA GLN A 378 -14.84 -4.33 13.51
C GLN A 378 -13.67 -3.34 13.37
N PHE A 379 -12.47 -3.84 13.09
CA PHE A 379 -11.26 -3.03 12.94
C PHE A 379 -11.25 -2.22 11.64
N ALA A 380 -11.67 -2.80 10.50
CA ALA A 380 -11.83 -2.07 9.24
C ALA A 380 -12.87 -0.95 9.37
N ALA A 381 -14.03 -1.21 9.97
CA ALA A 381 -15.05 -0.19 10.25
C ALA A 381 -14.53 0.92 11.18
N ALA A 382 -13.64 0.60 12.13
CA ALA A 382 -13.00 1.57 13.00
C ALA A 382 -11.97 2.44 12.28
N TRP A 383 -11.15 1.85 11.41
CA TRP A 383 -10.22 2.59 10.56
C TRP A 383 -10.96 3.59 9.65
N VAL A 384 -12.03 3.15 8.97
CA VAL A 384 -12.87 3.99 8.12
C VAL A 384 -13.37 5.23 8.87
N ARG A 385 -13.93 5.06 10.08
CA ARG A 385 -14.40 6.19 10.91
C ARG A 385 -13.26 7.14 11.31
N GLY A 386 -12.06 6.61 11.54
CA GLY A 386 -10.87 7.40 11.87
C GLY A 386 -10.45 8.31 10.72
N SER A 387 -10.25 7.76 9.52
CA SER A 387 -9.78 8.55 8.36
C SER A 387 -10.88 9.44 7.75
N GLU A 388 -12.08 8.92 7.50
CA GLU A 388 -13.21 9.73 6.96
C GLU A 388 -13.58 10.84 7.96
N GLY A 389 -13.56 10.54 9.26
CA GLY A 389 -13.79 11.48 10.35
C GLY A 389 -12.63 12.44 10.64
N ALA A 390 -11.54 12.37 9.87
CA ALA A 390 -10.45 13.34 9.81
C ALA A 390 -10.38 14.09 8.45
N GLY A 391 -11.18 13.67 7.45
CA GLY A 391 -11.26 14.32 6.14
C GLY A 391 -10.43 13.66 5.02
N VAL A 392 -9.83 12.49 5.26
CA VAL A 392 -9.11 11.70 4.25
C VAL A 392 -9.99 10.52 3.83
N ALA A 393 -10.14 10.31 2.52
CA ALA A 393 -10.95 9.23 2.00
C ALA A 393 -10.31 7.88 2.33
N SER A 394 -11.12 6.93 2.81
CA SER A 394 -10.66 5.55 3.10
C SER A 394 -10.97 4.62 1.93
N THR A 395 -10.02 3.76 1.57
CA THR A 395 -10.17 2.73 0.53
C THR A 395 -10.06 1.32 1.11
N PRO A 396 -11.20 0.72 1.52
CA PRO A 396 -11.35 -0.73 1.66
C PRO A 396 -10.80 -1.48 0.44
N LYS A 397 -9.82 -2.37 0.68
CA LYS A 397 -9.17 -3.19 -0.36
C LYS A 397 -8.81 -4.60 0.18
N HIS A 398 -8.66 -5.64 -0.64
CA HIS A 398 -8.75 -5.65 -2.12
C HIS A 398 -10.01 -6.43 -2.53
N PHE A 399 -11.09 -5.73 -2.87
CA PHE A 399 -12.45 -6.27 -3.02
C PHE A 399 -12.56 -7.30 -4.16
N PRO A 400 -13.31 -8.41 -3.99
CA PRO A 400 -14.07 -8.82 -2.80
C PRO A 400 -13.31 -9.52 -1.66
N GLY A 401 -12.05 -9.95 -1.83
CA GLY A 401 -11.19 -10.38 -0.71
C GLY A 401 -9.97 -11.23 -1.11
N HIS A 402 -8.76 -10.75 -0.79
CA HIS A 402 -7.45 -11.37 -1.14
C HIS A 402 -6.88 -12.31 -0.05
N GLY A 403 -7.57 -12.46 1.08
CA GLY A 403 -7.02 -13.10 2.28
C GLY A 403 -6.83 -14.62 2.20
N ASP A 404 -7.61 -15.31 1.36
CA ASP A 404 -7.57 -16.77 1.13
C ASP A 404 -6.82 -17.11 -0.16
N THR A 405 -5.63 -16.54 -0.34
CA THR A 405 -4.73 -16.84 -1.47
C THR A 405 -3.31 -17.15 -1.00
N SER A 406 -2.59 -17.97 -1.76
CA SER A 406 -1.15 -18.27 -1.56
C SER A 406 -0.28 -17.80 -2.73
N LEU A 407 -0.83 -16.91 -3.56
CA LEU A 407 -0.18 -16.35 -4.77
C LEU A 407 -0.29 -14.82 -4.75
N ASP A 408 0.82 -14.14 -5.04
CA ASP A 408 0.84 -12.68 -5.16
C ASP A 408 0.34 -12.21 -6.55
N SER A 409 -0.69 -11.36 -6.52
CA SER A 409 -1.26 -10.65 -7.68
C SER A 409 -0.26 -9.74 -8.44
N HIS A 410 0.89 -9.43 -7.84
CA HIS A 410 1.98 -8.73 -8.53
C HIS A 410 2.73 -9.61 -9.55
N PHE A 411 2.69 -10.95 -9.41
CA PHE A 411 3.45 -11.89 -10.24
C PHE A 411 2.59 -12.85 -11.06
N THR A 412 1.36 -13.16 -10.63
CA THR A 412 0.43 -14.05 -11.33
C THR A 412 -1.01 -13.72 -10.96
N ARG A 413 -2.02 -14.22 -11.69
CA ARG A 413 -3.44 -14.08 -11.30
C ARG A 413 -3.81 -15.15 -10.26
N PRO A 414 -4.26 -14.79 -9.05
CA PRO A 414 -4.82 -15.74 -8.10
C PRO A 414 -6.26 -16.14 -8.45
N ASP A 415 -6.62 -17.38 -8.11
CA ASP A 415 -8.00 -17.88 -8.10
C ASP A 415 -8.44 -18.09 -6.64
N VAL A 416 -9.55 -17.48 -6.22
CA VAL A 416 -10.26 -17.82 -4.99
C VAL A 416 -11.38 -18.80 -5.33
N THR A 417 -11.33 -19.99 -4.76
CA THR A 417 -12.27 -21.11 -5.03
C THR A 417 -13.29 -21.34 -3.92
N ALA A 418 -13.28 -20.47 -2.90
CA ALA A 418 -14.26 -20.47 -1.80
C ALA A 418 -15.70 -20.34 -2.33
N ASP A 419 -16.64 -21.04 -1.69
CA ASP A 419 -18.04 -20.99 -2.10
C ASP A 419 -18.73 -19.66 -1.74
N ARG A 420 -19.90 -19.43 -2.33
CA ARG A 420 -20.65 -18.17 -2.16
C ARG A 420 -21.06 -17.90 -0.69
N ALA A 421 -21.23 -18.93 0.14
CA ALA A 421 -21.60 -18.77 1.55
C ALA A 421 -20.38 -18.41 2.42
N THR A 422 -19.23 -19.00 2.09
CA THR A 422 -17.93 -18.62 2.65
C THR A 422 -17.64 -17.15 2.31
N LEU A 423 -17.71 -16.78 1.02
CA LEU A 423 -17.49 -15.40 0.58
C LEU A 423 -18.44 -14.39 1.26
N GLU A 424 -19.71 -14.74 1.47
CA GLU A 424 -20.67 -13.86 2.16
C GLU A 424 -20.41 -13.68 3.66
N SER A 425 -19.88 -14.72 4.33
CA SER A 425 -19.68 -14.74 5.79
C SER A 425 -18.27 -14.33 6.23
N ARG A 426 -17.25 -14.52 5.38
CA ARG A 426 -15.85 -14.23 5.65
C ARG A 426 -15.36 -13.03 4.85
N GLU A 427 -15.11 -13.17 3.55
CA GLU A 427 -14.52 -12.14 2.69
C GLU A 427 -15.33 -10.83 2.66
N LEU A 428 -16.64 -10.91 2.45
CA LEU A 428 -17.49 -9.73 2.25
C LEU A 428 -17.92 -9.05 3.56
N LEU A 429 -17.73 -9.69 4.72
CA LEU A 429 -18.18 -9.15 6.01
C LEU A 429 -17.41 -7.88 6.41
N PRO A 430 -16.07 -7.79 6.27
CA PRO A 430 -15.33 -6.54 6.44
C PRO A 430 -15.78 -5.43 5.50
N PHE A 431 -15.99 -5.70 4.20
CA PHE A 431 -16.44 -4.67 3.25
C PHE A 431 -17.84 -4.15 3.58
N ARG A 432 -18.79 -5.02 3.96
CA ARG A 432 -20.13 -4.61 4.44
C ARG A 432 -20.01 -3.65 5.64
N SER A 433 -19.14 -3.96 6.59
CA SER A 433 -18.91 -3.15 7.79
C SER A 433 -18.17 -1.83 7.49
N ALA A 434 -17.24 -1.81 6.54
CA ALA A 434 -16.56 -0.61 6.06
C ALA A 434 -17.52 0.34 5.32
N PHE A 435 -18.40 -0.18 4.46
CA PHE A 435 -19.43 0.63 3.80
C PHE A 435 -20.43 1.18 4.81
N ALA A 436 -20.86 0.38 5.80
CA ALA A 436 -21.73 0.82 6.89
C ALA A 436 -21.07 1.87 7.81
N ALA A 437 -19.74 1.88 7.90
CA ALA A 437 -18.95 2.90 8.61
C ALA A 437 -18.78 4.22 7.81
N GLY A 438 -19.18 4.25 6.53
CA GLY A 438 -19.17 5.46 5.69
C GLY A 438 -17.99 5.60 4.74
N ALA A 439 -17.28 4.50 4.41
CA ALA A 439 -16.20 4.52 3.43
C ALA A 439 -16.66 5.07 2.07
N THR A 440 -15.86 5.95 1.48
CA THR A 440 -16.23 6.64 0.23
C THR A 440 -15.58 6.10 -1.04
N THR A 441 -14.56 5.27 -0.91
CA THR A 441 -13.94 4.53 -2.03
C THR A 441 -13.95 3.02 -1.79
N VAL A 442 -13.64 2.23 -2.82
CA VAL A 442 -13.32 0.80 -2.70
C VAL A 442 -12.40 0.39 -3.86
N MET A 443 -11.39 -0.42 -3.61
CA MET A 443 -10.45 -0.90 -4.63
C MET A 443 -10.66 -2.38 -4.93
N SER A 444 -10.69 -2.74 -6.22
CA SER A 444 -11.00 -4.09 -6.71
C SER A 444 -9.76 -4.88 -7.13
N ALA A 445 -9.64 -6.12 -6.65
CA ALA A 445 -8.45 -6.96 -6.82
C ALA A 445 -8.36 -7.61 -8.21
N HIS A 446 -7.13 -7.82 -8.71
CA HIS A 446 -6.84 -8.60 -9.91
C HIS A 446 -6.88 -10.13 -9.66
N ILE A 447 -8.02 -10.60 -9.14
CA ILE A 447 -8.25 -11.97 -8.65
C ILE A 447 -9.57 -12.49 -9.24
N ARG A 448 -9.63 -13.77 -9.63
CA ARG A 448 -10.86 -14.43 -10.07
C ARG A 448 -11.50 -15.20 -8.92
N TYR A 449 -12.82 -15.17 -8.84
CA TYR A 449 -13.60 -15.74 -7.72
C TYR A 449 -14.64 -16.70 -8.28
N THR A 450 -14.35 -17.99 -8.34
CA THR A 450 -15.10 -18.94 -9.20
C THR A 450 -16.58 -19.14 -8.80
N ALA A 451 -16.95 -18.79 -7.57
CA ALA A 451 -18.33 -18.78 -7.09
C ALA A 451 -19.11 -17.48 -7.39
N LEU A 452 -18.46 -16.48 -8.02
CA LEU A 452 -19.05 -15.19 -8.45
C LEU A 452 -18.92 -15.00 -9.96
N ASP A 453 -17.76 -15.36 -10.54
CA ASP A 453 -17.45 -15.27 -11.96
C ASP A 453 -16.40 -16.36 -12.31
N THR A 454 -16.70 -17.22 -13.30
CA THR A 454 -15.82 -18.34 -13.67
C THR A 454 -14.72 -17.94 -14.64
N GLU A 455 -14.85 -16.79 -15.32
CA GLU A 455 -13.93 -16.36 -16.37
C GLU A 455 -13.13 -15.12 -15.97
N ALA A 456 -13.79 -14.11 -15.42
CA ALA A 456 -13.20 -12.78 -15.25
C ALA A 456 -12.67 -12.50 -13.84
N PRO A 457 -11.51 -11.83 -13.70
CA PRO A 457 -11.08 -11.26 -12.42
C PRO A 457 -11.98 -10.08 -12.00
N ALA A 458 -12.06 -9.83 -10.69
CA ALA A 458 -13.00 -8.87 -10.09
C ALA A 458 -12.92 -7.45 -10.70
N THR A 459 -11.74 -6.98 -11.09
CA THR A 459 -11.53 -5.67 -11.75
C THR A 459 -12.31 -5.47 -13.06
N ILE A 460 -12.70 -6.54 -13.75
CA ILE A 460 -13.50 -6.48 -15.00
C ILE A 460 -14.78 -7.34 -14.96
N SER A 461 -15.06 -8.00 -13.83
CA SER A 461 -16.26 -8.83 -13.66
C SER A 461 -17.49 -7.98 -13.36
N ARG A 462 -18.46 -7.96 -14.29
CA ARG A 462 -19.76 -7.29 -14.09
C ARG A 462 -20.60 -7.94 -12.97
N PRO A 463 -20.63 -9.29 -12.79
CA PRO A 463 -21.20 -9.93 -11.60
C PRO A 463 -20.67 -9.36 -10.28
N ILE A 464 -19.37 -9.07 -10.21
CA ILE A 464 -18.74 -8.56 -8.98
C ILE A 464 -18.92 -7.04 -8.84
N LEU A 465 -18.64 -6.26 -9.89
CA LEU A 465 -18.61 -4.79 -9.83
C LEU A 465 -19.98 -4.11 -9.98
N THR A 466 -20.94 -4.71 -10.68
CA THR A 466 -22.32 -4.20 -10.77
C THR A 466 -23.25 -4.96 -9.86
N ASP A 467 -23.37 -6.29 -10.04
CA ASP A 467 -24.45 -7.04 -9.41
C ASP A 467 -24.22 -7.19 -7.89
N LEU A 468 -23.04 -7.67 -7.47
CA LEU A 468 -22.66 -7.70 -6.05
C LEU A 468 -22.45 -6.30 -5.48
N LEU A 469 -21.45 -5.53 -5.96
CA LEU A 469 -21.04 -4.27 -5.33
C LEU A 469 -22.12 -3.17 -5.33
N ARG A 470 -22.80 -2.93 -6.46
CA ARG A 470 -23.81 -1.85 -6.55
C ARG A 470 -25.21 -2.28 -6.15
N ARG A 471 -25.66 -3.50 -6.49
CA ARG A 471 -27.07 -3.89 -6.27
C ARG A 471 -27.28 -4.60 -4.94
N GLU A 472 -26.42 -5.55 -4.59
CA GLU A 472 -26.53 -6.30 -3.33
C GLU A 472 -25.92 -5.55 -2.14
N LEU A 473 -24.67 -5.09 -2.27
CA LEU A 473 -23.96 -4.37 -1.20
C LEU A 473 -24.30 -2.87 -1.12
N ARG A 474 -24.89 -2.31 -2.19
CA ARG A 474 -25.36 -0.92 -2.27
C ARG A 474 -24.26 0.12 -2.02
N PHE A 475 -23.06 -0.15 -2.54
CA PHE A 475 -21.97 0.81 -2.46
C PHE A 475 -22.15 1.92 -3.51
N ASP A 476 -22.54 3.12 -3.06
CA ASP A 476 -22.76 4.28 -3.92
C ASP A 476 -21.50 5.12 -4.19
N GLY A 477 -20.41 4.91 -3.43
CA GLY A 477 -19.15 5.66 -3.52
C GLY A 477 -18.30 5.33 -4.76
N LEU A 478 -17.08 5.88 -4.83
CA LEU A 478 -16.18 5.74 -5.97
C LEU A 478 -15.46 4.37 -5.96
N SER A 479 -15.74 3.50 -6.93
CA SER A 479 -14.98 2.26 -7.09
C SER A 479 -13.78 2.46 -8.01
N MET A 480 -12.64 1.88 -7.64
CA MET A 480 -11.39 1.95 -8.39
C MET A 480 -10.77 0.57 -8.64
N THR A 481 -9.92 0.49 -9.66
CA THR A 481 -9.06 -0.68 -9.89
C THR A 481 -7.91 -0.68 -8.89
N ASP A 482 -7.32 -1.85 -8.65
CA ASP A 482 -5.90 -1.92 -8.25
C ASP A 482 -5.00 -1.47 -9.44
N SER A 483 -3.68 -1.45 -9.27
CA SER A 483 -2.76 -0.86 -10.25
C SER A 483 -2.72 -1.64 -11.58
N LEU A 484 -3.10 -0.98 -12.69
CA LEU A 484 -3.07 -1.56 -14.04
C LEU A 484 -1.64 -1.70 -14.63
N ASP A 485 -0.62 -1.66 -13.77
CA ASP A 485 0.77 -2.05 -14.04
C ASP A 485 1.09 -3.46 -13.48
N MET A 486 0.18 -4.12 -12.75
CA MET A 486 0.41 -5.41 -12.07
C MET A 486 0.19 -6.62 -12.97
N SER A 487 1.01 -7.67 -12.78
CA SER A 487 0.99 -8.89 -13.62
C SER A 487 -0.33 -9.68 -13.56
N GLY A 488 -1.11 -9.59 -12.47
CA GLY A 488 -2.38 -10.31 -12.31
C GLY A 488 -3.49 -9.97 -13.34
N ILE A 489 -3.29 -8.92 -14.14
CA ILE A 489 -4.17 -8.54 -15.27
C ILE A 489 -3.43 -8.43 -16.62
N ALA A 490 -2.13 -8.73 -16.66
CA ALA A 490 -1.25 -8.47 -17.81
C ALA A 490 -1.41 -9.45 -19.00
N ASP A 491 -2.25 -10.47 -18.87
CA ASP A 491 -2.68 -11.32 -20.00
C ASP A 491 -3.85 -10.71 -20.80
N ILE A 492 -4.37 -9.56 -20.37
CA ILE A 492 -5.40 -8.77 -21.05
C ILE A 492 -4.80 -7.42 -21.45
N SER A 493 -5.17 -6.88 -22.62
CA SER A 493 -4.70 -5.56 -23.04
C SER A 493 -5.22 -4.48 -22.07
N ILE A 494 -4.40 -3.49 -21.71
CA ILE A 494 -4.85 -2.41 -20.82
C ILE A 494 -6.05 -1.64 -21.41
N GLU A 495 -6.15 -1.53 -22.73
CA GLU A 495 -7.32 -0.95 -23.40
C GLU A 495 -8.59 -1.75 -23.10
N ASP A 496 -8.55 -3.08 -23.23
CA ASP A 496 -9.71 -3.92 -22.94
C ASP A 496 -10.00 -4.01 -21.44
N VAL A 497 -8.99 -3.91 -20.56
CA VAL A 497 -9.19 -3.79 -19.10
C VAL A 497 -9.90 -2.48 -18.75
N VAL A 498 -9.47 -1.36 -19.32
CA VAL A 498 -10.08 -0.03 -19.11
C VAL A 498 -11.52 -0.03 -19.62
N VAL A 499 -11.76 -0.48 -20.85
CA VAL A 499 -13.12 -0.49 -21.43
C VAL A 499 -14.03 -1.46 -20.67
N THR A 500 -13.59 -2.70 -20.46
CA THR A 500 -14.42 -3.74 -19.81
C THR A 500 -14.65 -3.43 -18.33
N GLY A 501 -13.65 -2.93 -17.61
CA GLY A 501 -13.78 -2.55 -16.19
C GLY A 501 -14.78 -1.42 -15.98
N LEU A 502 -14.76 -0.39 -16.84
CA LEU A 502 -15.71 0.72 -16.74
C LEU A 502 -17.12 0.24 -17.10
N GLU A 503 -17.28 -0.53 -18.18
CA GLU A 503 -18.54 -1.19 -18.58
C GLU A 503 -19.13 -2.10 -17.48
N ALA A 504 -18.25 -2.81 -16.74
CA ALA A 504 -18.58 -3.74 -15.66
C ALA A 504 -18.98 -3.06 -14.35
N GLY A 505 -18.50 -1.86 -14.06
CA GLY A 505 -18.97 -1.02 -12.94
C GLY A 505 -17.91 -0.31 -12.09
N VAL A 506 -16.62 -0.40 -12.45
CA VAL A 506 -15.56 0.43 -11.83
C VAL A 506 -15.70 1.88 -12.30
N ASP A 507 -15.46 2.89 -11.45
CA ASP A 507 -15.54 4.30 -11.84
C ASP A 507 -14.17 4.90 -12.21
N ALA A 508 -13.08 4.41 -11.60
CA ALA A 508 -11.75 4.99 -11.73
C ALA A 508 -10.66 3.94 -12.05
N MET A 509 -9.79 4.27 -13.00
CA MET A 509 -8.70 3.44 -13.51
C MET A 509 -7.35 3.90 -12.96
N MET A 510 -6.63 3.01 -12.29
CA MET A 510 -5.34 3.33 -11.66
C MET A 510 -4.18 2.98 -12.61
N VAL A 511 -3.86 3.90 -13.53
CA VAL A 511 -2.83 3.73 -14.58
C VAL A 511 -1.52 4.35 -14.09
N THR A 512 -0.71 3.57 -13.37
CA THR A 512 0.33 4.14 -12.52
C THR A 512 1.66 4.49 -13.22
N SER A 513 1.80 4.25 -14.54
CA SER A 513 2.97 4.70 -15.32
C SER A 513 2.65 5.08 -16.77
N GLY A 514 3.43 6.02 -17.31
CA GLY A 514 3.34 6.53 -18.68
C GLY A 514 2.20 7.54 -18.87
N ILE A 515 2.53 8.81 -19.08
CA ILE A 515 1.51 9.85 -19.34
C ILE A 515 0.76 9.58 -20.65
N GLU A 516 1.43 8.97 -21.62
CA GLU A 516 0.86 8.50 -22.88
C GLU A 516 -0.21 7.42 -22.65
N ARG A 517 0.04 6.47 -21.73
CA ARG A 517 -0.93 5.43 -21.34
C ARG A 517 -2.11 6.02 -20.56
N GLN A 518 -1.84 6.99 -19.68
CA GLN A 518 -2.87 7.68 -18.89
C GLN A 518 -3.82 8.48 -19.79
N LEU A 519 -3.28 9.17 -20.79
CA LEU A 519 -4.07 9.92 -21.78
C LEU A 519 -4.82 8.98 -22.74
N ALA A 520 -4.16 7.91 -23.23
CA ALA A 520 -4.82 6.90 -24.06
C ALA A 520 -6.00 6.22 -23.33
N ALA A 521 -5.87 5.95 -22.02
CA ALA A 521 -6.97 5.44 -21.22
C ALA A 521 -8.18 6.39 -21.17
N ALA A 522 -7.96 7.70 -21.10
CA ALA A 522 -9.04 8.69 -21.17
C ALA A 522 -9.72 8.72 -22.55
N GLU A 523 -8.97 8.46 -23.63
CA GLU A 523 -9.44 8.44 -25.00
C GLU A 523 -10.22 7.15 -25.32
N TRP A 524 -9.73 5.97 -24.89
CA TRP A 524 -10.47 4.71 -24.96
C TRP A 524 -11.82 4.76 -24.20
N ILE A 525 -11.88 5.45 -23.06
CA ILE A 525 -13.14 5.67 -22.32
C ILE A 525 -14.12 6.56 -23.12
N ALA A 526 -13.62 7.55 -23.87
CA ALA A 526 -14.47 8.41 -24.69
C ALA A 526 -15.02 7.70 -25.93
N ASP A 527 -14.19 6.88 -26.58
CA ASP A 527 -14.51 6.25 -27.86
C ASP A 527 -15.24 4.89 -27.73
N ARG A 528 -14.93 4.09 -26.69
CA ARG A 528 -15.38 2.69 -26.57
C ARG A 528 -16.38 2.39 -25.45
N VAL A 529 -16.60 3.27 -24.47
CA VAL A 529 -17.54 3.02 -23.34
C VAL A 529 -18.87 3.72 -23.54
N ARG A 530 -19.98 3.02 -23.22
CA ARG A 530 -21.36 3.53 -23.38
C ARG A 530 -21.58 4.87 -22.63
N PRO A 531 -22.11 5.93 -23.27
CA PRO A 531 -22.19 7.27 -22.68
C PRO A 531 -22.89 7.32 -21.31
N GLU A 532 -23.90 6.48 -21.09
CA GLU A 532 -24.65 6.41 -19.82
C GLU A 532 -23.77 5.92 -18.67
N ARG A 533 -22.82 5.02 -18.95
CA ARG A 533 -21.87 4.52 -17.94
C ARG A 533 -20.80 5.57 -17.65
N THR A 534 -20.26 6.20 -18.69
CA THR A 534 -19.29 7.30 -18.56
C THR A 534 -19.90 8.46 -17.75
N ALA A 535 -21.14 8.87 -18.04
CA ALA A 535 -21.87 9.88 -17.27
C ALA A 535 -22.28 9.44 -15.84
N GLU A 536 -22.31 8.14 -15.54
CA GLU A 536 -22.50 7.63 -14.18
C GLU A 536 -21.18 7.67 -13.38
N ALA A 537 -20.07 7.20 -13.98
CA ALA A 537 -18.75 7.26 -13.39
C ALA A 537 -18.31 8.71 -13.13
N LEU A 538 -18.49 9.61 -14.10
CA LEU A 538 -18.13 11.03 -13.97
C LEU A 538 -18.88 11.71 -12.81
N ARG A 539 -20.17 11.42 -12.60
CA ARG A 539 -20.91 11.96 -11.45
C ARG A 539 -20.33 11.53 -10.11
N ARG A 540 -19.77 10.31 -10.00
CA ARG A 540 -19.07 9.86 -8.78
C ARG A 540 -17.69 10.50 -8.65
N ALA A 541 -16.92 10.57 -9.74
CA ALA A 541 -15.60 11.19 -9.74
C ALA A 541 -15.64 12.70 -9.43
N ILE A 542 -16.60 13.43 -9.99
CA ILE A 542 -16.85 14.85 -9.70
C ILE A 542 -17.23 15.05 -8.23
N TRP A 543 -18.25 14.32 -7.73
CA TRP A 543 -18.64 14.37 -6.32
C TRP A 543 -17.47 14.06 -5.37
N PHE A 544 -16.66 13.07 -5.73
CA PHE A 544 -15.48 12.67 -4.95
C PHE A 544 -14.42 13.78 -4.93
N ARG A 545 -14.16 14.42 -6.08
CA ARG A 545 -13.22 15.54 -6.21
C ARG A 545 -13.70 16.81 -5.50
N GLU A 546 -15.00 17.10 -5.51
CA GLU A 546 -15.59 18.16 -4.68
C GLU A 546 -15.42 17.86 -3.18
N ARG A 547 -15.69 16.62 -2.76
CA ARG A 547 -15.60 16.19 -1.36
C ARG A 547 -14.16 16.21 -0.84
N PHE A 548 -13.20 15.66 -1.58
CA PHE A 548 -11.83 15.41 -1.09
C PHE A 548 -10.73 16.20 -1.77
N GLY A 549 -10.97 16.89 -2.90
CA GLY A 549 -9.97 17.77 -3.49
C GLY A 549 -9.62 18.92 -2.55
N ARG A 550 -8.38 18.95 -2.05
CA ARG A 550 -7.85 20.01 -1.18
C ARG A 550 -6.41 20.34 -1.57
N THR A 551 -6.01 21.58 -1.28
CA THR A 551 -4.59 21.99 -1.24
C THR A 551 -4.06 21.75 0.17
N ALA A 552 -2.75 21.50 0.30
CA ALA A 552 -2.08 21.44 1.60
C ALA A 552 -2.29 22.76 2.37
N PRO A 553 -2.50 22.73 3.70
CA PRO A 553 -2.59 23.94 4.51
C PRO A 553 -1.22 24.62 4.62
N ASP A 554 -1.17 25.96 4.66
CA ASP A 554 0.09 26.72 4.80
C ASP A 554 0.86 26.35 6.09
N THR A 555 0.12 26.06 7.16
CA THR A 555 0.65 25.70 8.48
C THR A 555 0.72 24.18 8.67
N ASP A 556 1.89 23.71 9.08
CA ASP A 556 2.13 22.34 9.56
C ASP A 556 1.90 22.21 11.09
N PHE A 557 1.89 20.99 11.61
CA PHE A 557 1.75 20.70 13.05
C PHE A 557 2.91 19.85 13.61
N ASP A 558 2.93 19.70 14.94
CA ASP A 558 3.76 18.71 15.62
C ASP A 558 3.18 17.29 15.48
N ASP A 559 3.99 16.37 14.96
CA ASP A 559 3.68 14.94 14.82
C ASP A 559 3.83 14.16 16.14
N GLU A 560 4.56 14.67 17.15
CA GLU A 560 4.89 13.90 18.36
C GLU A 560 3.66 13.34 19.11
N PRO A 561 2.51 14.05 19.22
CA PRO A 561 1.28 13.47 19.74
C PRO A 561 0.77 12.25 18.95
N ARG A 562 1.00 12.19 17.63
CA ARG A 562 0.67 11.03 16.79
C ARG A 562 1.71 9.91 16.93
N ARG A 563 3.00 10.26 17.04
CA ARG A 563 4.09 9.29 17.33
C ARG A 563 3.85 8.61 18.68
N GLN A 564 3.38 9.34 19.69
CA GLN A 564 3.03 8.78 20.99
C GLN A 564 1.85 7.79 20.91
N VAL A 565 0.81 8.07 20.11
CA VAL A 565 -0.28 7.10 19.86
C VAL A 565 0.25 5.85 19.13
N ALA A 566 1.20 6.00 18.20
CA ALA A 566 1.84 4.87 17.53
C ALA A 566 2.65 3.99 18.50
N ARG A 567 3.40 4.59 19.44
CA ARG A 567 4.11 3.87 20.52
C ARG A 567 3.15 3.10 21.41
N GLU A 568 2.09 3.73 21.91
CA GLU A 568 1.11 3.07 22.80
C GLU A 568 0.45 1.85 22.14
N ILE A 569 0.14 1.95 20.84
CA ILE A 569 -0.42 0.84 20.07
C ILE A 569 0.63 -0.25 19.83
N ALA A 570 1.89 0.10 19.57
CA ALA A 570 2.98 -0.86 19.43
C ALA A 570 3.23 -1.63 20.74
N GLU A 571 3.31 -0.93 21.86
CA GLU A 571 3.49 -1.49 23.20
C GLU A 571 2.35 -2.44 23.59
N ALA A 572 1.10 -2.09 23.28
CA ALA A 572 -0.08 -2.95 23.50
C ALA A 572 -0.20 -4.11 22.48
N SER A 573 0.61 -4.14 21.41
CA SER A 573 0.53 -5.16 20.36
C SER A 573 1.44 -6.36 20.57
N ILE A 574 2.56 -6.20 21.32
CA ILE A 574 3.55 -7.27 21.49
C ILE A 574 2.90 -8.47 22.17
N THR A 575 2.86 -9.59 21.44
CA THR A 575 2.22 -10.83 21.89
C THR A 575 3.28 -11.85 22.29
N HIS A 576 3.02 -12.60 23.37
CA HIS A 576 3.81 -13.77 23.77
C HIS A 576 3.02 -15.05 23.47
N VAL A 577 3.69 -16.06 22.89
CA VAL A 577 3.15 -17.42 22.68
C VAL A 577 4.18 -18.49 23.06
N GLY A 578 3.71 -19.72 23.27
CA GLY A 578 4.54 -20.86 23.69
C GLY A 578 4.79 -20.91 25.21
N PRO A 579 5.85 -21.60 25.67
CA PRO A 579 6.26 -21.64 27.07
C PRO A 579 6.54 -20.26 27.67
N ALA A 580 6.62 -20.16 29.01
CA ALA A 580 6.95 -18.91 29.69
C ALA A 580 8.31 -18.34 29.25
N LEU A 581 8.37 -17.01 29.08
CA LEU A 581 9.62 -16.31 28.73
C LEU A 581 10.68 -16.49 29.83
N PRO A 582 11.94 -16.78 29.48
CA PRO A 582 13.04 -16.81 30.45
C PRO A 582 13.29 -15.39 30.97
N ARG A 583 13.65 -15.26 32.26
CA ARG A 583 13.93 -13.96 32.86
C ARG A 583 15.30 -13.43 32.41
N ILE A 584 15.30 -12.35 31.62
CA ILE A 584 16.51 -11.72 31.06
C ILE A 584 17.05 -10.66 32.02
N ASP A 585 17.70 -11.10 33.11
CA ASP A 585 18.38 -10.19 34.06
C ASP A 585 19.80 -9.79 33.62
N GLY A 586 20.44 -10.61 32.77
CA GLY A 586 21.87 -10.57 32.51
C GLY A 586 22.26 -10.09 31.10
N ALA A 587 23.24 -10.77 30.51
CA ALA A 587 23.62 -10.60 29.11
C ALA A 587 22.58 -11.21 28.16
N LEU A 588 22.54 -10.72 26.92
CA LEU A 588 21.65 -11.15 25.86
C LEU A 588 22.43 -11.34 24.56
N ARG A 589 22.19 -12.45 23.86
CA ARG A 589 22.76 -12.71 22.54
C ARG A 589 21.65 -12.68 21.51
N VAL A 590 21.76 -11.84 20.49
CA VAL A 590 20.71 -11.64 19.48
C VAL A 590 21.28 -11.92 18.10
N LEU A 591 20.72 -12.91 17.41
CA LEU A 591 20.90 -13.08 15.97
C LEU A 591 19.66 -12.55 15.26
N TYR A 592 19.83 -11.57 14.38
CA TYR A 592 18.76 -10.97 13.60
C TYR A 592 18.88 -11.37 12.12
N PHE A 593 17.80 -11.89 11.54
CA PHE A 593 17.71 -12.08 10.10
C PHE A 593 17.15 -10.81 9.45
N GLU A 594 17.91 -10.19 8.56
CA GLU A 594 17.44 -9.02 7.81
C GLU A 594 16.26 -9.41 6.91
N PRO A 595 15.23 -8.57 6.79
CA PRO A 595 14.11 -8.87 5.91
C PRO A 595 14.54 -8.84 4.44
N THR A 596 14.08 -9.83 3.69
CA THR A 596 13.96 -9.73 2.23
C THR A 596 12.59 -9.14 1.88
N GLN A 597 12.49 -8.46 0.74
CA GLN A 597 11.21 -7.95 0.25
C GLN A 597 10.32 -9.11 -0.18
N ALA A 598 9.17 -9.29 0.46
CA ALA A 598 8.24 -10.39 0.16
C ALA A 598 7.29 -10.06 -1.02
N SER A 599 6.94 -8.79 -1.17
CA SER A 599 6.06 -8.29 -2.23
C SER A 599 6.48 -6.86 -2.64
N PRO A 600 6.30 -6.42 -3.90
CA PRO A 600 6.77 -5.11 -4.37
C PRO A 600 6.17 -3.89 -3.64
N VAL A 601 5.08 -4.07 -2.89
CA VAL A 601 4.46 -3.00 -2.08
C VAL A 601 5.17 -2.72 -0.76
N GLU A 602 6.08 -3.58 -0.29
CA GLU A 602 6.85 -3.35 0.93
C GLU A 602 8.00 -2.36 0.70
N GLU A 603 8.18 -1.38 1.58
CA GLU A 603 9.43 -0.63 1.67
C GLU A 603 10.46 -1.41 2.52
N LEU A 604 11.72 -1.41 2.11
CA LEU A 604 12.83 -1.93 2.93
C LEU A 604 13.48 -0.81 3.74
N SER A 605 13.61 -1.04 5.04
CA SER A 605 14.42 -0.23 5.96
C SER A 605 15.64 -1.03 6.42
N THR A 606 16.44 -0.50 7.37
CA THR A 606 17.54 -1.21 8.05
C THR A 606 17.16 -1.53 9.51
N PRO A 607 16.13 -2.37 9.74
CA PRO A 607 15.48 -2.49 11.05
C PRO A 607 16.39 -3.06 12.14
N SER A 608 17.35 -3.91 11.78
CA SER A 608 18.35 -4.47 12.69
C SER A 608 19.08 -3.41 13.52
N SER A 609 19.49 -2.31 12.88
CA SER A 609 20.21 -1.20 13.52
C SER A 609 19.35 -0.44 14.54
N ILE A 610 18.06 -0.29 14.26
CA ILE A 610 17.08 0.36 15.14
C ILE A 610 16.79 -0.55 16.35
N PHE A 611 16.62 -1.85 16.10
CA PHE A 611 16.39 -2.83 17.14
C PHE A 611 17.61 -3.02 18.05
N GLU A 612 18.83 -3.05 17.50
CA GLU A 612 20.06 -3.06 18.30
C GLU A 612 20.17 -1.79 19.16
N ALA A 613 19.88 -0.61 18.61
CA ALA A 613 19.88 0.63 19.37
C ALA A 613 18.86 0.64 20.52
N ALA A 614 17.63 0.17 20.28
CA ALA A 614 16.58 0.06 21.31
C ALA A 614 16.95 -0.96 22.41
N LEU A 615 17.52 -2.11 22.04
CA LEU A 615 18.04 -3.09 23.00
C LEU A 615 19.20 -2.51 23.82
N ARG A 616 20.17 -1.84 23.20
CA ARG A 616 21.28 -1.16 23.88
C ARG A 616 20.81 -0.04 24.80
N HIS A 617 19.76 0.70 24.44
CA HIS A 617 19.17 1.73 25.30
C HIS A 617 18.65 1.15 26.62
N HIS A 618 18.05 -0.04 26.62
CA HIS A 618 17.54 -0.67 27.85
C HIS A 618 18.54 -1.57 28.59
N LEU A 619 19.51 -2.16 27.89
CA LEU A 619 20.40 -3.19 28.43
C LEU A 619 21.89 -2.78 28.49
N GLY A 620 22.32 -1.79 27.71
CA GLY A 620 23.72 -1.38 27.56
C GLY A 620 24.56 -2.44 26.84
N ASP A 621 25.86 -2.50 27.18
CA ASP A 621 26.83 -3.45 26.59
C ASP A 621 26.59 -4.92 26.95
N ARG A 622 25.51 -5.21 27.69
CA ARG A 622 25.02 -6.57 27.94
C ARG A 622 24.46 -7.24 26.67
N VAL A 623 24.26 -6.51 25.57
CA VAL A 623 23.76 -7.05 24.30
C VAL A 623 24.91 -7.35 23.34
N THR A 624 25.03 -8.60 22.91
CA THR A 624 25.88 -9.00 21.78
C THR A 624 24.98 -9.31 20.59
N PHE A 625 25.07 -8.50 19.54
CA PHE A 625 24.19 -8.54 18.37
C PHE A 625 24.96 -9.05 17.13
N SER A 626 24.28 -9.76 16.22
CA SER A 626 24.78 -10.00 14.86
C SER A 626 23.63 -10.16 13.87
N THR A 627 23.88 -9.83 12.60
CA THR A 627 22.91 -9.96 11.49
C THR A 627 23.33 -11.06 10.52
N ASN A 628 22.36 -11.81 9.99
CA ASN A 628 22.49 -12.80 8.89
C ASN A 628 23.60 -13.88 8.99
N GLY A 629 24.29 -14.00 10.13
CA GLY A 629 25.62 -14.60 10.18
C GLY A 629 25.82 -15.61 11.30
N ARG A 630 27.01 -15.57 11.89
CA ARG A 630 27.36 -16.44 13.02
C ARG A 630 26.63 -15.97 14.28
N VAL A 631 26.12 -16.95 15.05
CA VAL A 631 25.52 -16.75 16.37
C VAL A 631 26.49 -15.96 17.26
N PRO A 632 26.05 -14.92 17.99
CA PRO A 632 26.92 -14.20 18.90
C PRO A 632 27.54 -15.13 19.95
N ARG A 633 28.83 -14.93 20.23
CA ARG A 633 29.53 -15.57 21.36
C ARG A 633 29.34 -14.73 22.61
N GLY A 634 29.17 -15.37 23.76
CA GLY A 634 29.04 -14.70 25.06
C GLY A 634 28.16 -15.49 26.04
N PRO A 635 27.96 -14.96 27.26
CA PRO A 635 26.97 -15.46 28.21
C PRO A 635 25.52 -15.07 27.80
N GLY A 636 24.53 -15.62 28.49
CA GLY A 636 23.12 -15.26 28.33
C GLY A 636 22.32 -16.10 27.32
N PRO A 637 20.98 -16.02 27.35
CA PRO A 637 20.11 -16.71 26.40
C PRO A 637 20.34 -16.20 24.96
N LEU A 638 20.03 -17.07 24.00
CA LEU A 638 19.98 -16.72 22.58
C LEU A 638 18.56 -16.28 22.21
N VAL A 639 18.44 -15.08 21.67
CA VAL A 639 17.27 -14.61 20.93
C VAL A 639 17.57 -14.77 19.44
N VAL A 640 16.63 -15.36 18.70
CA VAL A 640 16.67 -15.41 17.24
C VAL A 640 15.50 -14.59 16.72
N CYS A 641 15.80 -13.52 15.98
CA CYS A 641 14.81 -12.64 15.39
C CYS A 641 14.59 -13.03 13.93
N SER A 642 13.41 -13.53 13.59
CA SER A 642 13.05 -14.00 12.25
C SER A 642 12.19 -12.99 11.50
N THR A 643 12.33 -13.01 10.18
CA THR A 643 11.70 -12.07 9.24
C THR A 643 11.10 -12.86 8.09
N ASN A 644 9.88 -13.35 8.30
CA ASN A 644 9.14 -14.21 7.36
C ASN A 644 9.84 -15.57 7.12
N ALA A 645 10.40 -16.18 8.17
CA ALA A 645 11.01 -17.51 8.08
C ALA A 645 10.02 -18.58 7.59
N TRP A 646 8.74 -18.46 7.91
CA TRP A 646 7.67 -19.34 7.42
C TRP A 646 7.61 -19.45 5.87
N PHE A 647 8.05 -18.40 5.17
CA PHE A 647 8.09 -18.29 3.72
C PHE A 647 9.48 -18.60 3.12
N GLN A 648 10.52 -18.74 3.97
CA GLN A 648 11.92 -18.88 3.56
C GLN A 648 12.51 -20.19 4.10
N PRO A 649 12.54 -21.29 3.31
CA PRO A 649 12.97 -22.61 3.78
C PRO A 649 14.36 -22.64 4.46
N GLU A 650 15.31 -21.84 3.97
CA GLU A 650 16.65 -21.72 4.56
C GLU A 650 16.61 -21.04 5.94
N GLN A 651 15.89 -19.91 6.05
CA GLN A 651 15.71 -19.20 7.33
C GLN A 651 14.95 -20.10 8.32
N ALA A 652 13.89 -20.79 7.89
CA ALA A 652 13.15 -21.75 8.71
C ALA A 652 14.02 -22.92 9.22
N GLY A 653 14.85 -23.50 8.36
CA GLY A 653 15.81 -24.53 8.75
C GLY A 653 16.79 -24.03 9.80
N ARG A 654 17.33 -22.81 9.59
CA ARG A 654 18.29 -22.19 10.51
C ARG A 654 17.67 -21.79 11.86
N VAL A 655 16.45 -21.24 11.87
CA VAL A 655 15.69 -20.93 13.09
C VAL A 655 15.46 -22.19 13.92
N LYS A 656 15.05 -23.29 13.27
CA LYS A 656 14.84 -24.60 13.93
C LYS A 656 16.13 -25.17 14.52
N GLU A 657 17.24 -25.15 13.77
CA GLU A 657 18.56 -25.60 14.24
C GLU A 657 19.00 -24.83 15.50
N LEU A 658 18.92 -23.49 15.46
CA LEU A 658 19.42 -22.62 16.51
C LEU A 658 18.60 -22.67 17.80
N LEU A 659 17.30 -22.87 17.70
CA LEU A 659 16.38 -22.91 18.85
C LEU A 659 16.05 -24.33 19.33
N ALA A 660 16.62 -25.37 18.71
CA ALA A 660 16.34 -26.79 19.02
C ALA A 660 16.55 -27.21 20.49
N ASN A 661 17.38 -26.48 21.24
CA ASN A 661 17.75 -26.83 22.62
C ASN A 661 17.26 -25.80 23.65
N ALA A 662 17.50 -24.50 23.41
CA ALA A 662 17.07 -23.39 24.27
C ALA A 662 17.20 -22.05 23.54
N GLY A 663 16.27 -21.13 23.80
CA GLY A 663 16.33 -19.75 23.30
C GLY A 663 14.98 -19.04 23.42
N VAL A 664 14.86 -17.91 22.72
CA VAL A 664 13.60 -17.18 22.51
C VAL A 664 13.49 -16.84 21.03
N LEU A 665 12.33 -17.08 20.42
CA LEU A 665 12.04 -16.56 19.08
C LEU A 665 11.51 -15.12 19.19
N CYS A 666 11.89 -14.27 18.26
CA CYS A 666 11.22 -12.99 18.01
C CYS A 666 10.76 -12.97 16.56
N ALA A 667 9.48 -13.22 16.31
CA ALA A 667 8.89 -13.13 14.99
C ALA A 667 8.61 -11.66 14.67
N VAL A 668 9.51 -11.04 13.91
CA VAL A 668 9.51 -9.58 13.69
C VAL A 668 8.51 -9.18 12.60
N ARG A 669 8.16 -10.10 11.68
CA ARG A 669 7.12 -9.90 10.66
C ARG A 669 6.00 -10.93 10.81
N SER A 670 5.98 -11.99 9.99
CA SER A 670 5.01 -13.09 10.05
C SER A 670 4.93 -13.73 11.45
N PRO A 671 3.75 -13.79 12.11
CA PRO A 671 3.60 -14.52 13.36
C PRO A 671 3.70 -16.04 13.19
N TYR A 672 3.47 -16.55 11.98
CA TYR A 672 3.53 -17.98 11.65
C TYR A 672 4.94 -18.57 11.80
N ASP A 673 5.98 -17.72 11.86
CA ASP A 673 7.33 -18.13 12.23
C ASP A 673 7.38 -18.85 13.60
N ALA A 674 6.43 -18.57 14.51
CA ALA A 674 6.33 -19.27 15.80
C ALA A 674 5.95 -20.76 15.66
N ALA A 675 5.17 -21.14 14.64
CA ALA A 675 4.82 -22.53 14.35
C ALA A 675 6.03 -23.37 13.88
N LEU A 676 7.17 -22.73 13.57
CA LEU A 676 8.42 -23.43 13.30
C LEU A 676 9.01 -24.08 14.56
N VAL A 677 8.73 -23.54 15.74
CA VAL A 677 9.38 -23.89 17.03
C VAL A 677 8.39 -23.85 18.21
N PRO A 678 7.25 -24.59 18.18
CA PRO A 678 6.14 -24.44 19.13
C PRO A 678 6.49 -24.73 20.60
N ASN A 679 7.61 -25.41 20.86
CA ASN A 679 8.13 -25.71 22.21
C ASN A 679 9.11 -24.63 22.73
N VAL A 680 9.23 -23.48 22.05
CA VAL A 680 10.13 -22.38 22.39
C VAL A 680 9.30 -21.12 22.65
N PRO A 681 9.59 -20.32 23.69
CA PRO A 681 8.91 -19.05 23.92
C PRO A 681 9.13 -18.11 22.74
N ALA A 682 8.05 -17.51 22.21
CA ALA A 682 8.11 -16.60 21.08
C ALA A 682 7.43 -15.26 21.40
N LEU A 683 8.09 -14.16 21.03
CA LEU A 683 7.52 -12.82 20.99
C LEU A 683 7.19 -12.43 19.55
N LEU A 684 6.05 -11.78 19.33
CA LEU A 684 5.55 -11.39 18.02
C LEU A 684 5.35 -9.86 18.00
N SER A 685 5.99 -9.15 17.05
CA SER A 685 5.80 -7.70 16.85
C SER A 685 4.96 -7.35 15.62
N TYR A 686 4.67 -8.34 14.76
CA TYR A 686 3.86 -8.24 13.54
C TYR A 686 4.34 -7.18 12.52
N GLY A 687 5.55 -6.67 12.67
CA GLY A 687 6.14 -5.59 11.88
C GLY A 687 7.48 -5.12 12.45
N ASP A 688 8.31 -4.62 11.55
CA ASP A 688 9.68 -4.15 11.75
C ASP A 688 9.81 -2.61 11.67
N VAL A 689 8.69 -1.89 11.85
CA VAL A 689 8.70 -0.43 12.01
C VAL A 689 9.32 -0.02 13.36
N PRO A 690 9.93 1.19 13.48
CA PRO A 690 10.70 1.57 14.66
C PRO A 690 9.96 1.38 15.99
N VAL A 691 8.70 1.84 16.08
CA VAL A 691 7.87 1.72 17.29
C VAL A 691 7.58 0.25 17.69
N SER A 692 7.47 -0.67 16.73
CA SER A 692 7.30 -2.11 17.00
C SER A 692 8.59 -2.75 17.51
N LEU A 693 9.75 -2.31 17.00
CA LEU A 693 11.07 -2.77 17.44
C LEU A 693 11.43 -2.22 18.84
N GLU A 694 11.10 -0.96 19.11
CA GLU A 694 11.22 -0.31 20.43
C GLU A 694 10.36 -1.04 21.47
N ALA A 695 9.09 -1.32 21.15
CA ALA A 695 8.19 -2.07 22.02
C ALA A 695 8.69 -3.51 22.28
N LEU A 696 9.17 -4.21 21.25
CA LEU A 696 9.75 -5.54 21.38
C LEU A 696 11.01 -5.55 22.26
N ALA A 697 11.88 -4.55 22.10
CA ALA A 697 13.09 -4.38 22.92
C ALA A 697 12.74 -4.08 24.39
N ALA A 698 11.69 -3.28 24.65
CA ALA A 698 11.21 -2.99 26.00
C ALA A 698 10.66 -4.25 26.70
N VAL A 699 9.97 -5.13 25.98
CA VAL A 699 9.51 -6.43 26.53
C VAL A 699 10.68 -7.38 26.79
N LEU A 700 11.61 -7.54 25.83
CA LEU A 700 12.83 -8.35 26.02
C LEU A 700 13.70 -7.88 27.19
N ALA A 701 13.78 -6.57 27.43
CA ALA A 701 14.53 -6.00 28.54
C ALA A 701 13.76 -5.97 29.88
N GLY A 702 12.59 -6.62 29.96
CA GLY A 702 11.75 -6.72 31.16
C GLY A 702 11.19 -5.37 31.64
N LYS A 703 11.07 -4.38 30.74
CA LYS A 703 10.51 -3.04 31.02
C LYS A 703 9.00 -2.99 30.82
N ARG A 704 8.46 -3.89 29.98
CA ARG A 704 7.03 -4.07 29.72
C ARG A 704 6.67 -5.55 29.71
N GLN A 705 5.39 -5.86 29.85
CA GLN A 705 4.83 -7.19 29.60
C GLN A 705 4.32 -7.26 28.15
N ALA A 706 4.22 -8.48 27.62
CA ALA A 706 3.53 -8.73 26.35
C ALA A 706 2.01 -8.79 26.62
N GLU A 707 1.29 -7.71 26.31
CA GLU A 707 -0.17 -7.60 26.54
C GLU A 707 -1.00 -7.97 25.30
N GLY A 708 -0.35 -8.06 24.14
CA GLY A 708 -0.98 -8.39 22.86
C GLY A 708 -1.54 -9.81 22.85
N ARG A 709 -2.60 -10.00 22.05
CA ARG A 709 -3.30 -11.27 21.86
C ARG A 709 -3.16 -11.69 20.41
N LEU A 710 -2.80 -12.94 20.18
CA LEU A 710 -2.66 -13.50 18.84
C LEU A 710 -3.95 -13.28 18.01
N PRO A 711 -3.90 -12.57 16.85
CA PRO A 711 -5.06 -12.26 16.03
C PRO A 711 -5.28 -13.26 14.87
N VAL A 712 -4.53 -14.37 14.89
CA VAL A 712 -4.55 -15.45 13.89
C VAL A 712 -4.43 -16.81 14.58
N GLN A 713 -4.74 -17.90 13.90
CA GLN A 713 -4.39 -19.26 14.34
C GLN A 713 -2.98 -19.64 13.85
N LEU A 714 -2.19 -20.33 14.69
CA LEU A 714 -0.92 -20.92 14.29
C LEU A 714 -1.13 -22.37 13.79
N PRO A 715 -0.51 -22.77 12.66
CA PRO A 715 -0.54 -24.15 12.14
C PRO A 715 0.14 -25.21 13.03
#